data_AF-A0A9P7Y8Y2-F1
#
_entry.id   AF-A0A9P7Y8Y2-F1
#
_cell.length_a   1.000
_cell.length_b   1.000
_cell.length_c   1.000
_cell.angle_alpha   90.00
_cell.angle_beta   90.00
_cell.angle_gamma   90.00
#
_symmetry.space_group_name_H-M   'P 1'
#
loop_
_entity.id
_entity.type
_entity.pdbx_description
1 polymer ?
#
loop_
_entity_poly.entity_id
_entity_poly.type
_entity_poly.pdbx_seq_one_letter_code
_entity_poly.pdbx_strand_id
1 'polypeptide(L)'
;MWRKIMPSLSNFSIRDLLAGLQEQSFTSVDLVQAYLIRIEQVNGTVKAINAITPDVLQTARELDLERASGTLRGGLHGIPVLVKDVFLTTDGTDTTAGCSGLAGAIPMFEATAIEKLRSAGAIIIGKANCSEWVNFRAPEKSISGWSAVGGQGLGIYAKNQSPSGSSSGSAVATSLGLAAAALGTETSGSICSPARVSGVVGLKPTVGLTSRHGVYCVTEWEDSVGVLGRTVLDAATVLTAIAGIDELDTFTSADPRDEGQNNRPAEGTDFTESCGTESLRGVRIGVPRHCIKQDDVVTAQFNEALRNLETLGATVIDNLEFSMWSPKYSDIDRAGWRLAFRKELRENMSKFLESFSTNPFELHNLADLMEYTKKTPEEMFERYGMKQWVQAEDVGKTFSLESEEYIKSRQQRLTIGCQIKELLVTHNCAFLVAPSWTDTTANYGGCPTVSVPMGCYPSNSPSKYTHDGLLDTGPDVPTSILFIGKRWDDKRLIAAAYAYEQGTHHRDAFKPVVEVTAELETSAPDLVHDSEHNVVKALVNYLRPHERWLTIKPYQIVGTLPEGLSRQNVDAKAYAVQVTNSRASIDWFSLDKQGFQWITHQRGEILSTEESIDEYVKEMENFVKSVLNAKVAKTYQYQHRKVGGDPNNKQIRPASNMIHIDMTPKSSRDRALQQFPELGDKILKGRIRIMSVWRPLFGPIDDYPLAVCDSETVAKEDLVESDHIFPDFQSETYCVLHNNRHRWYYLSGQTSDEVLLITNYDSETNKRVPHTGFKMPSSEQTTRVRESLELRMVVLG
;
A
#
# COMPACT_ATOMS: atom_id res chain seq x y z
N MET A 1 12.81 -22.76 -18.11
CA MET A 1 13.40 -21.53 -17.54
C MET A 1 13.11 -21.58 -16.04
N TRP A 2 14.13 -21.69 -15.20
CA TRP A 2 13.95 -21.85 -13.75
C TRP A 2 13.40 -20.53 -13.19
N ARG A 3 12.16 -20.50 -12.68
CA ARG A 3 11.66 -19.35 -11.92
C ARG A 3 12.59 -19.20 -10.70
N LYS A 4 13.33 -18.10 -10.62
CA LYS A 4 14.02 -17.69 -9.39
C LYS A 4 12.92 -17.67 -8.32
N ILE A 5 13.00 -18.54 -7.32
CA ILE A 5 12.07 -18.50 -6.18
C ILE A 5 12.36 -17.16 -5.49
N MET A 6 11.50 -16.17 -5.70
CA MET A 6 11.62 -14.90 -5.00
C MET A 6 11.24 -15.11 -3.53
N PRO A 7 11.96 -14.50 -2.57
CA PRO A 7 11.52 -14.46 -1.18
C PRO A 7 10.10 -13.90 -1.03
N SER A 8 9.46 -14.11 0.13
CA SER A 8 8.25 -13.35 0.47
C SER A 8 8.58 -11.85 0.56
N LEU A 9 7.68 -10.95 0.14
CA LEU A 9 7.75 -9.50 0.38
C LEU A 9 8.00 -9.17 1.86
N SER A 10 7.55 -10.05 2.76
CA SER A 10 7.82 -9.95 4.21
C SER A 10 9.31 -10.00 4.56
N ASN A 11 10.14 -10.53 3.66
CA ASN A 11 11.58 -10.75 3.82
C ASN A 11 12.44 -9.94 2.84
N PHE A 12 11.85 -9.21 1.88
CA PHE A 12 12.59 -8.32 1.01
C PHE A 12 13.08 -7.10 1.80
N SER A 13 14.39 -6.83 1.71
CA SER A 13 14.94 -5.52 2.08
C SER A 13 14.65 -4.48 1.01
N ILE A 14 14.76 -3.20 1.32
CA ILE A 14 14.71 -2.10 0.33
C ILE A 14 15.77 -2.33 -0.75
N ARG A 15 16.94 -2.85 -0.39
CA ARG A 15 18.01 -3.19 -1.34
C ARG A 15 17.55 -4.26 -2.34
N ASP A 16 16.88 -5.31 -1.87
CA ASP A 16 16.34 -6.36 -2.74
C ASP A 16 15.24 -5.82 -3.64
N LEU A 17 14.40 -4.92 -3.13
CA LEU A 17 13.35 -4.26 -3.92
C LEU A 17 13.94 -3.38 -5.03
N LEU A 18 14.93 -2.55 -4.70
CA LEU A 18 15.64 -1.71 -5.66
C LEU A 18 16.34 -2.55 -6.73
N ALA A 19 17.00 -3.64 -6.33
CA ALA A 19 17.62 -4.58 -7.27
C ALA A 19 16.59 -5.21 -8.20
N GLY A 20 15.44 -5.66 -7.67
CA GLY A 20 14.36 -6.21 -8.50
C GLY A 20 13.79 -5.22 -9.51
N LEU A 21 13.59 -3.95 -9.11
CA LEU A 21 13.16 -2.86 -10.00
C LEU A 21 14.22 -2.54 -11.07
N GLN A 22 15.50 -2.54 -10.70
CA GLN A 22 16.61 -2.31 -11.62
C GLN A 22 16.77 -3.45 -12.63
N GLU A 23 16.62 -4.70 -12.17
CA GLU A 23 16.66 -5.91 -13.00
C GLU A 23 15.37 -6.12 -13.81
N GLN A 24 14.36 -5.23 -13.68
CA GLN A 24 13.04 -5.36 -14.30
C GLN A 24 12.36 -6.69 -13.98
N SER A 25 12.62 -7.25 -12.79
CA SER A 25 11.94 -8.44 -12.28
C SER A 25 10.48 -8.14 -11.90
N PHE A 26 10.18 -6.86 -11.67
CA PHE A 26 8.87 -6.28 -11.45
C PHE A 26 8.96 -4.76 -11.57
N THR A 27 7.80 -4.10 -11.63
CA THR A 27 7.67 -2.64 -11.68
C THR A 27 7.27 -2.06 -10.32
N SER A 28 7.36 -0.73 -10.16
CA SER A 28 6.86 -0.03 -8.98
C SER A 28 5.35 -0.16 -8.87
N VAL A 29 4.63 -0.23 -10.00
CA VAL A 29 3.19 -0.56 -10.05
C VAL A 29 2.93 -1.94 -9.46
N ASP A 30 3.66 -2.97 -9.88
CA ASP A 30 3.51 -4.33 -9.33
C ASP A 30 3.76 -4.35 -7.82
N LEU A 31 4.80 -3.64 -7.39
CA LEU A 31 5.17 -3.53 -5.98
C LEU A 31 4.09 -2.81 -5.15
N VAL A 32 3.56 -1.69 -5.63
CA VAL A 32 2.45 -0.97 -4.96
C VAL A 32 1.18 -1.83 -4.94
N GLN A 33 0.82 -2.50 -6.03
CA GLN A 33 -0.34 -3.39 -6.07
C GLN A 33 -0.21 -4.51 -5.04
N ALA A 34 0.96 -5.14 -4.95
CA ALA A 34 1.19 -6.20 -3.97
C ALA A 34 1.01 -5.69 -2.53
N TYR A 35 1.57 -4.51 -2.19
CA TYR A 35 1.35 -3.92 -0.86
C TYR A 35 -0.11 -3.54 -0.60
N LEU A 36 -0.84 -2.99 -1.60
CA LEU A 36 -2.26 -2.67 -1.45
C LEU A 36 -3.11 -3.91 -1.17
N ILE A 37 -2.86 -5.03 -1.86
CA ILE A 37 -3.55 -6.30 -1.60
C ILE A 37 -3.22 -6.80 -0.18
N ARG A 38 -1.96 -6.73 0.24
CA ARG A 38 -1.56 -7.08 1.61
C ARG A 38 -2.29 -6.23 2.65
N ILE A 39 -2.44 -4.93 2.41
CA ILE A 39 -3.20 -4.02 3.28
C ILE A 39 -4.66 -4.43 3.32
N GLU A 40 -5.30 -4.67 2.17
CA GLU A 40 -6.70 -5.10 2.08
C GLU A 40 -6.96 -6.39 2.88
N GLN A 41 -6.04 -7.36 2.81
CA GLN A 41 -6.15 -8.64 3.50
C GLN A 41 -6.23 -8.51 5.03
N VAL A 42 -5.42 -7.62 5.63
CA VAL A 42 -5.21 -7.66 7.09
C VAL A 42 -5.63 -6.40 7.83
N ASN A 43 -5.74 -5.25 7.16
CA ASN A 43 -5.98 -3.98 7.85
C ASN A 43 -7.37 -3.91 8.52
N GLY A 44 -8.36 -4.62 8.00
CA GLY A 44 -9.67 -4.76 8.66
C GLY A 44 -9.58 -5.42 10.06
N THR A 45 -8.52 -6.18 10.33
CA THR A 45 -8.25 -6.83 11.61
C THR A 45 -7.28 -6.02 12.47
N VAL A 46 -6.14 -5.61 11.89
CA VAL A 46 -5.05 -4.99 12.68
C VAL A 46 -5.17 -3.48 12.83
N LYS A 47 -5.95 -2.81 11.97
CA LYS A 47 -6.18 -1.36 11.93
C LYS A 47 -4.89 -0.53 12.03
N ALA A 48 -3.91 -0.91 11.21
CA ALA A 48 -2.59 -0.28 11.16
C ALA A 48 -2.52 0.90 10.17
N ILE A 49 -3.42 0.96 9.20
CA ILE A 49 -3.47 1.98 8.12
C ILE A 49 -4.77 2.78 8.25
N ASN A 50 -4.67 4.11 8.31
CA ASN A 50 -5.81 5.04 8.36
C ASN A 50 -6.32 5.39 6.96
N ALA A 51 -5.40 5.66 6.03
CA ALA A 51 -5.74 6.10 4.67
C ALA A 51 -4.72 5.57 3.67
N ILE A 52 -5.18 5.31 2.45
CA ILE A 52 -4.34 5.04 1.28
C ILE A 52 -4.24 6.34 0.48
N THR A 53 -3.04 6.65 -0.01
CA THR A 53 -2.82 7.84 -0.82
C THR A 53 -3.62 7.76 -2.12
N PRO A 54 -4.41 8.80 -2.47
CA PRO A 54 -5.10 8.86 -3.76
C PRO A 54 -4.12 8.72 -4.93
N ASP A 55 -4.55 8.07 -6.01
CA ASP A 55 -3.77 7.93 -7.24
C ASP A 55 -2.37 7.29 -7.08
N VAL A 56 -2.09 6.58 -5.98
CA VAL A 56 -0.79 5.96 -5.69
C VAL A 56 -0.27 5.05 -6.82
N LEU A 57 -1.16 4.37 -7.54
CA LEU A 57 -0.81 3.54 -8.71
C LEU A 57 -0.39 4.38 -9.93
N GLN A 58 -0.94 5.58 -10.06
CA GLN A 58 -0.54 6.52 -11.12
C GLN A 58 0.84 7.09 -10.80
N THR A 59 1.11 7.47 -9.55
CA THR A 59 2.47 7.86 -9.11
C THR A 59 3.49 6.74 -9.34
N ALA A 60 3.12 5.49 -9.04
CA ALA A 60 3.99 4.34 -9.30
C ALA A 60 4.32 4.20 -10.80
N ARG A 61 3.31 4.33 -11.67
CA ARG A 61 3.48 4.28 -13.13
C ARG A 61 4.38 5.41 -13.65
N GLU A 62 4.27 6.61 -13.09
CA GLU A 62 5.13 7.75 -13.46
C GLU A 62 6.59 7.47 -13.11
N LEU A 63 6.87 6.92 -11.93
CA LEU A 63 8.23 6.54 -11.54
C LEU A 63 8.76 5.37 -12.39
N ASP A 64 7.91 4.43 -12.80
CA ASP A 64 8.33 3.38 -13.74
C ASP A 64 8.69 3.94 -15.13
N LEU A 65 7.95 4.93 -15.63
CA LEU A 65 8.28 5.64 -16.87
C LEU A 65 9.58 6.42 -16.75
N GLU A 66 9.80 7.11 -15.64
CA GLU A 66 11.06 7.80 -15.34
C GLU A 66 12.23 6.81 -15.35
N ARG A 67 12.12 5.69 -14.63
CA ARG A 67 13.11 4.61 -14.65
C ARG A 67 13.38 4.09 -16.08
N ALA A 68 12.35 3.83 -16.85
CA ALA A 68 12.48 3.34 -18.23
C ALA A 68 13.18 4.34 -19.15
N SER A 69 13.01 5.64 -18.90
CA SER A 69 13.71 6.72 -19.61
C SER A 69 15.14 6.98 -19.10
N GLY A 70 15.61 6.23 -18.10
CA GLY A 70 16.93 6.42 -17.48
C GLY A 70 17.00 7.56 -16.47
N THR A 71 15.86 8.10 -16.05
CA THR A 71 15.76 9.19 -15.07
C THR A 71 15.41 8.62 -13.70
N LEU A 72 16.37 8.58 -12.77
CA LEU A 72 16.11 8.18 -11.39
C LEU A 72 16.14 9.41 -10.48
N ARG A 73 15.15 9.53 -9.59
CA ARG A 73 15.07 10.64 -8.64
C ARG A 73 16.04 10.49 -7.44
N GLY A 74 16.33 9.26 -7.03
CA GLY A 74 17.24 9.00 -5.91
C GLY A 74 17.24 7.55 -5.43
N GLY A 75 17.82 7.32 -4.25
CA GLY A 75 18.02 5.98 -3.67
C GLY A 75 16.74 5.25 -3.23
N LEU A 76 15.57 5.88 -3.32
CA LEU A 76 14.27 5.27 -3.01
C LEU A 76 13.33 5.25 -4.22
N HIS A 77 13.84 5.50 -5.43
CA HIS A 77 13.01 5.59 -6.63
C HIS A 77 12.14 4.35 -6.81
N GLY A 78 10.81 4.53 -6.80
CA GLY A 78 9.80 3.47 -6.95
C GLY A 78 9.48 2.69 -5.67
N ILE A 79 10.05 3.04 -4.51
CA ILE A 79 9.89 2.28 -3.26
C ILE A 79 8.69 2.80 -2.44
N PRO A 80 7.70 1.96 -2.09
CA PRO A 80 6.57 2.36 -1.25
C PRO A 80 6.93 2.49 0.23
N VAL A 81 6.69 3.67 0.79
CA VAL A 81 6.93 4.02 2.21
C VAL A 81 5.61 4.48 2.83
N LEU A 82 5.33 4.02 4.04
CA LEU A 82 4.18 4.47 4.83
C LEU A 82 4.59 5.60 5.77
N VAL A 83 3.71 6.54 6.08
CA VAL A 83 4.03 7.62 7.03
C VAL A 83 2.97 7.70 8.12
N LYS A 84 3.38 7.93 9.37
CA LYS A 84 2.43 8.10 10.49
C LYS A 84 1.44 9.23 10.19
N ASP A 85 0.23 9.15 10.72
CA ASP A 85 -0.83 10.15 10.50
C ASP A 85 -0.62 11.47 11.29
N VAL A 86 0.58 12.03 11.24
CA VAL A 86 0.97 13.32 11.87
C VAL A 86 1.84 14.18 10.94
N PHE A 87 2.18 13.66 9.76
CA PHE A 87 2.97 14.36 8.74
C PHE A 87 2.01 15.01 7.76
N LEU A 88 2.06 16.32 7.55
CA LEU A 88 1.24 16.99 6.55
C LEU A 88 1.62 16.51 5.14
N THR A 89 0.61 16.16 4.34
CA THR A 89 0.74 15.73 2.94
C THR A 89 -0.22 16.54 2.09
N THR A 90 0.20 16.93 0.88
CA THR A 90 -0.61 17.77 -0.03
C THR A 90 -1.21 16.98 -1.21
N ASP A 91 -1.09 15.66 -1.18
CA ASP A 91 -1.57 14.71 -2.19
C ASP A 91 -3.05 14.32 -2.06
N GLY A 92 -3.82 15.07 -1.25
CA GLY A 92 -5.22 14.78 -0.98
C GLY A 92 -5.45 13.70 0.09
N THR A 93 -4.39 13.17 0.72
CA THR A 93 -4.53 12.27 1.87
C THR A 93 -4.69 13.08 3.16
N ASP A 94 -5.75 12.82 3.92
CA ASP A 94 -5.99 13.47 5.21
C ASP A 94 -4.81 13.30 6.18
N THR A 95 -4.51 14.34 6.95
CA THR A 95 -3.56 14.29 8.08
C THR A 95 -4.29 14.66 9.35
N THR A 96 -4.59 13.66 10.19
CA THR A 96 -5.60 13.83 11.25
C THR A 96 -5.05 13.84 12.67
N ALA A 97 -3.79 13.42 12.88
CA ALA A 97 -3.27 13.10 14.22
C ALA A 97 -4.16 12.11 15.00
N GLY A 98 -4.98 11.33 14.30
CA GLY A 98 -5.99 10.44 14.86
C GLY A 98 -7.30 11.09 15.28
N CYS A 99 -7.43 12.42 15.17
CA CYS A 99 -8.59 13.20 15.61
C CYS A 99 -9.63 13.32 14.50
N SER A 100 -10.89 13.03 14.81
CA SER A 100 -11.98 13.15 13.83
C SER A 100 -12.22 14.60 13.40
N GLY A 101 -11.82 15.56 14.24
CA GLY A 101 -11.92 17.00 13.97
C GLY A 101 -11.00 17.50 12.86
N LEU A 102 -10.06 16.68 12.39
CA LEU A 102 -9.16 17.01 11.28
C LEU A 102 -9.44 16.18 10.01
N ALA A 103 -10.46 15.33 10.02
CA ALA A 103 -10.89 14.62 8.82
C ALA A 103 -11.39 15.63 7.77
N GLY A 104 -10.88 15.54 6.54
CA GLY A 104 -11.11 16.50 5.47
C GLY A 104 -10.41 17.86 5.61
N ALA A 105 -9.49 18.03 6.59
CA ALA A 105 -8.67 19.22 6.67
C ALA A 105 -7.62 19.26 5.54
N ILE A 106 -7.35 20.46 5.00
CA ILE A 106 -6.45 20.64 3.85
C ILE A 106 -5.18 21.36 4.31
N PRO A 107 -4.02 20.67 4.39
CA PRO A 107 -2.74 21.30 4.73
C PRO A 107 -2.35 22.41 3.75
N MET A 108 -1.70 23.46 4.25
CA MET A 108 -1.15 24.55 3.40
C MET A 108 0.14 24.19 2.70
N PHE A 109 0.90 23.26 3.27
CA PHE A 109 2.22 22.86 2.81
C PHE A 109 2.48 21.39 3.18
N GLU A 110 3.48 20.81 2.55
CA GLU A 110 3.92 19.44 2.79
C GLU A 110 5.01 19.42 3.86
N ALA A 111 5.04 18.37 4.67
CA ALA A 111 6.13 18.20 5.63
C ALA A 111 7.45 17.95 4.90
N THR A 112 8.53 18.59 5.33
CA THR A 112 9.84 18.50 4.65
C THR A 112 10.37 17.07 4.53
N ALA A 113 10.09 16.21 5.52
CA ALA A 113 10.44 14.80 5.44
C ALA A 113 9.72 14.08 4.29
N ILE A 114 8.48 14.46 3.98
CA ILE A 114 7.71 13.91 2.86
C ILE A 114 8.25 14.44 1.52
N GLU A 115 8.53 15.74 1.44
CA GLU A 115 9.15 16.34 0.25
C GLU A 115 10.47 15.63 -0.08
N LYS A 116 11.34 15.45 0.93
CA LYS A 116 12.61 14.72 0.79
C LYS A 116 12.41 13.27 0.33
N LEU A 117 11.42 12.55 0.87
CA LEU A 117 11.07 11.20 0.40
C LEU A 117 10.65 11.20 -1.08
N ARG A 118 9.78 12.11 -1.50
CA ARG A 118 9.35 12.21 -2.91
C ARG A 118 10.49 12.62 -3.84
N SER A 119 11.37 13.50 -3.40
CA SER A 119 12.59 13.88 -4.11
C SER A 119 13.56 12.70 -4.24
N ALA A 120 13.63 11.81 -3.25
CA ALA A 120 14.37 10.55 -3.37
C ALA A 120 13.66 9.50 -4.24
N GLY A 121 12.45 9.80 -4.73
CA GLY A 121 11.61 8.96 -5.57
C GLY A 121 10.78 7.91 -4.82
N ALA A 122 10.64 8.04 -3.50
CA ALA A 122 9.75 7.17 -2.73
C ALA A 122 8.28 7.44 -3.06
N ILE A 123 7.46 6.39 -2.99
CA ILE A 123 6.01 6.45 -3.13
C ILE A 123 5.42 6.47 -1.73
N ILE A 124 4.77 7.56 -1.33
CA ILE A 124 3.99 7.59 -0.10
C ILE A 124 2.72 6.76 -0.34
N ILE A 125 2.63 5.58 0.26
CA ILE A 125 1.52 4.65 0.00
C ILE A 125 0.26 4.99 0.80
N GLY A 126 0.43 5.68 1.92
CA GLY A 126 -0.68 6.08 2.78
C GLY A 126 -0.25 6.52 4.18
N LYS A 127 -1.24 6.60 5.08
CA LYS A 127 -1.10 7.04 6.47
C LYS A 127 -1.24 5.88 7.43
N ALA A 128 -0.26 5.71 8.32
CA ALA A 128 -0.32 4.74 9.40
C ALA A 128 -1.15 5.27 10.57
N ASN A 129 -2.00 4.40 11.15
CA ASN A 129 -2.70 4.69 12.40
C ASN A 129 -1.70 4.99 13.53
N CYS A 130 -2.12 5.79 14.49
CA CYS A 130 -1.31 6.17 15.64
C CYS A 130 -2.16 6.30 16.90
N SER A 131 -1.52 6.31 18.07
CA SER A 131 -2.21 6.81 19.26
C SER A 131 -2.57 8.27 19.04
N GLU A 132 -3.83 8.61 19.21
CA GLU A 132 -4.36 9.96 18.99
C GLU A 132 -3.51 11.04 19.68
N TRP A 133 -3.21 12.11 18.94
CA TRP A 133 -2.36 13.21 19.38
C TRP A 133 -1.06 12.73 20.03
N VAL A 134 -0.44 11.75 19.39
CA VAL A 134 0.77 11.04 19.80
C VAL A 134 0.77 10.59 21.26
N ASN A 135 -0.40 10.17 21.76
CA ASN A 135 -0.65 9.68 23.10
C ASN A 135 -0.63 10.74 24.22
N PHE A 136 -0.57 12.04 23.92
CA PHE A 136 -0.46 13.10 24.94
C PHE A 136 -1.76 13.82 25.29
N ARG A 137 -2.91 13.22 24.95
CA ARG A 137 -4.23 13.63 25.45
C ARG A 137 -4.42 13.31 26.94
N ALA A 138 -4.26 12.03 27.30
CA ALA A 138 -4.40 11.52 28.66
C ALA A 138 -3.70 10.15 28.82
N PRO A 139 -2.37 10.07 28.85
CA PRO A 139 -1.59 8.82 28.90
C PRO A 139 -2.00 7.84 30.01
N GLU A 140 -2.61 8.33 31.08
CA GLU A 140 -3.08 7.51 32.19
C GLU A 140 -4.38 6.74 31.91
N LYS A 141 -5.11 7.13 30.86
CA LYS A 141 -6.38 6.52 30.42
C LYS A 141 -6.42 6.19 28.94
N SER A 142 -5.58 6.80 28.11
CA SER A 142 -5.51 6.51 26.69
C SER A 142 -5.03 5.08 26.45
N ILE A 143 -5.40 4.54 25.31
CA ILE A 143 -4.99 3.22 24.86
C ILE A 143 -4.00 3.40 23.72
N SER A 144 -2.87 2.70 23.83
CA SER A 144 -1.86 2.75 22.78
C SER A 144 -2.40 2.17 21.46
N GLY A 145 -2.23 2.92 20.38
CA GLY A 145 -2.73 2.58 19.04
C GLY A 145 -4.20 2.83 18.80
N TRP A 146 -4.93 3.45 19.73
CA TRP A 146 -6.29 3.92 19.48
C TRP A 146 -6.29 5.36 18.95
N SER A 147 -7.17 5.61 17.97
CA SER A 147 -7.58 6.96 17.57
C SER A 147 -9.05 7.01 17.16
N ALA A 148 -9.68 8.18 17.18
CA ALA A 148 -11.04 8.37 16.70
C ALA A 148 -11.18 8.00 15.21
N VAL A 149 -10.16 8.31 14.40
CA VAL A 149 -10.16 8.03 12.94
C VAL A 149 -9.86 6.56 12.62
N GLY A 150 -8.80 6.00 13.20
CA GLY A 150 -8.32 4.66 12.87
C GLY A 150 -8.91 3.54 13.74
N GLY A 151 -9.56 3.90 14.85
CA GLY A 151 -9.96 2.95 15.89
C GLY A 151 -8.75 2.30 16.58
N GLN A 152 -8.99 1.18 17.26
CA GLN A 152 -7.96 0.45 18.00
C GLN A 152 -7.08 -0.40 17.06
N GLY A 153 -5.83 0.02 16.85
CA GLY A 153 -4.79 -0.81 16.27
C GLY A 153 -4.39 -1.98 17.18
N LEU A 154 -3.98 -3.10 16.60
CA LEU A 154 -3.57 -4.31 17.33
C LEU A 154 -2.15 -4.75 16.95
N GLY A 155 -1.41 -5.21 17.94
CA GLY A 155 -0.16 -5.95 17.74
C GLY A 155 -0.43 -7.35 17.15
N ILE A 156 0.62 -7.97 16.61
CA ILE A 156 0.47 -9.11 15.68
C ILE A 156 1.10 -10.41 16.18
N TYR A 157 1.71 -10.47 17.35
CA TYR A 157 2.36 -11.68 17.86
C TYR A 157 1.51 -12.43 18.88
N ALA A 158 0.45 -11.81 19.37
CA ALA A 158 -0.54 -12.43 20.22
C ALA A 158 -1.93 -11.85 19.99
N LYS A 159 -2.97 -12.62 20.33
CA LYS A 159 -4.36 -12.18 20.21
C LYS A 159 -4.62 -10.98 21.12
N ASN A 160 -5.27 -9.95 20.59
CA ASN A 160 -5.59 -8.70 21.30
C ASN A 160 -4.34 -8.04 21.92
N GLN A 161 -3.17 -8.17 21.28
CA GLN A 161 -1.95 -7.53 21.74
C GLN A 161 -2.03 -6.01 21.56
N SER A 162 -1.54 -5.27 22.55
CA SER A 162 -1.27 -3.85 22.41
C SER A 162 -0.16 -3.65 21.36
N PRO A 163 -0.34 -2.75 20.38
CA PRO A 163 0.73 -2.39 19.44
C PRO A 163 1.75 -1.43 20.07
N SER A 164 1.59 -1.07 21.35
CA SER A 164 2.25 0.08 21.97
C SER A 164 2.06 1.34 21.10
N GLY A 165 2.88 2.37 21.25
CA GLY A 165 2.67 3.61 20.52
C GLY A 165 3.63 4.72 20.92
N SER A 166 3.50 5.91 20.32
CA SER A 166 2.37 6.31 19.47
C SER A 166 2.47 5.95 17.99
N SER A 167 3.62 5.53 17.45
CA SER A 167 3.77 5.10 16.04
C SER A 167 3.34 3.64 15.82
N SER A 168 2.18 3.28 16.37
CA SER A 168 1.63 1.92 16.39
C SER A 168 1.45 1.32 15.00
N GLY A 169 0.71 2.02 14.13
CA GLY A 169 0.43 1.58 12.77
C GLY A 169 1.71 1.44 11.95
N SER A 170 2.65 2.39 12.07
CA SER A 170 3.94 2.33 11.37
C SER A 170 4.72 1.05 11.73
N ALA A 171 4.74 0.67 13.01
CA ALA A 171 5.45 -0.52 13.47
C ALA A 171 4.78 -1.83 13.02
N VAL A 172 3.46 -1.91 13.18
CA VAL A 172 2.67 -3.09 12.77
C VAL A 172 2.72 -3.29 11.26
N ALA A 173 2.53 -2.22 10.49
CA ALA A 173 2.59 -2.24 9.03
C ALA A 173 3.97 -2.66 8.52
N THR A 174 5.05 -2.14 9.12
CA THR A 174 6.42 -2.53 8.77
C THR A 174 6.66 -4.02 9.05
N SER A 175 6.17 -4.51 10.19
CA SER A 175 6.38 -5.90 10.62
C SER A 175 5.64 -6.90 9.73
N LEU A 176 4.41 -6.57 9.32
CA LEU A 176 3.60 -7.35 8.38
C LEU A 176 4.02 -7.16 6.91
N GLY A 177 4.98 -6.29 6.60
CA GLY A 177 5.35 -5.98 5.22
C GLY A 177 4.20 -5.37 4.42
N LEU A 178 3.50 -4.39 4.99
CA LEU A 178 2.46 -3.60 4.31
C LEU A 178 3.04 -2.38 3.57
N ALA A 179 4.31 -2.09 3.81
CA ALA A 179 5.16 -1.16 3.06
C ALA A 179 6.61 -1.63 3.20
N ALA A 180 7.53 -1.04 2.43
CA ALA A 180 8.95 -1.39 2.53
C ALA A 180 9.54 -0.92 3.89
N ALA A 181 9.15 0.26 4.32
CA ALA A 181 9.46 0.85 5.63
C ALA A 181 8.38 1.88 5.99
N ALA A 182 8.45 2.42 7.21
CA ALA A 182 7.55 3.48 7.63
C ALA A 182 8.26 4.61 8.38
N LEU A 183 7.75 5.83 8.25
CA LEU A 183 8.11 6.93 9.14
C LEU A 183 7.27 6.90 10.42
N GLY A 184 7.93 7.24 11.54
CA GLY A 184 7.32 7.46 12.84
C GLY A 184 7.84 8.75 13.47
N THR A 185 7.29 9.09 14.63
CA THR A 185 7.76 10.22 15.44
C THR A 185 7.94 9.80 16.88
N GLU A 186 8.98 10.31 17.53
CA GLU A 186 9.25 10.04 18.93
C GLU A 186 9.53 11.31 19.74
N THR A 187 8.64 11.58 20.70
CA THR A 187 8.88 12.45 21.85
C THR A 187 9.51 11.66 23.00
N SER A 188 8.88 10.53 23.35
CA SER A 188 9.45 9.50 24.23
C SER A 188 8.82 8.15 23.92
N GLY A 189 9.64 7.21 23.49
CA GLY A 189 9.31 5.82 23.27
C GLY A 189 8.43 5.55 22.06
N SER A 190 7.95 6.58 21.38
CA SER A 190 6.93 6.47 20.34
C SER A 190 7.41 5.85 19.02
N ILE A 191 8.69 5.56 18.86
CA ILE A 191 9.29 4.73 17.80
C ILE A 191 9.83 3.44 18.42
N CYS A 192 10.67 3.50 19.47
CA CYS A 192 11.33 2.30 20.00
C CYS A 192 10.37 1.34 20.71
N SER A 193 9.35 1.85 21.41
CA SER A 193 8.36 1.02 22.10
C SER A 193 7.42 0.26 21.16
N PRO A 194 6.79 0.88 20.14
CA PRO A 194 6.03 0.12 19.15
C PRO A 194 6.93 -0.78 18.30
N ALA A 195 8.15 -0.34 17.94
CA ALA A 195 9.11 -1.21 17.24
C ALA A 195 9.41 -2.50 18.04
N ARG A 196 9.61 -2.38 19.36
CA ARG A 196 9.83 -3.50 20.27
C ARG A 196 8.71 -4.53 20.19
N VAL A 197 7.45 -4.14 20.42
CA VAL A 197 6.33 -5.10 20.46
C VAL A 197 5.89 -5.58 19.08
N SER A 198 6.31 -4.90 18.03
CA SER A 198 6.13 -5.32 16.63
C SER A 198 7.35 -6.06 16.07
N GLY A 199 8.40 -6.31 16.85
CA GLY A 199 9.55 -7.10 16.42
C GLY A 199 10.29 -6.52 15.22
N VAL A 200 10.35 -5.18 15.10
CA VAL A 200 11.01 -4.44 14.01
C VAL A 200 12.09 -3.52 14.57
N VAL A 201 12.92 -2.97 13.68
CA VAL A 201 13.91 -1.94 14.04
C VAL A 201 13.20 -0.59 14.17
N GLY A 202 13.54 0.14 15.23
CA GLY A 202 13.10 1.52 15.42
C GLY A 202 14.32 2.43 15.55
N LEU A 203 14.52 3.33 14.58
CA LEU A 203 15.62 4.29 14.53
C LEU A 203 15.07 5.68 14.81
N LYS A 204 15.40 6.24 15.98
CA LYS A 204 15.15 7.65 16.30
C LYS A 204 16.47 8.41 16.21
N PRO A 205 16.65 9.31 15.24
CA PRO A 205 17.91 10.02 15.09
C PRO A 205 18.13 11.07 16.20
N THR A 206 19.29 11.70 16.17
CA THR A 206 19.55 12.92 16.95
C THR A 206 18.47 13.96 16.64
N VAL A 207 17.95 14.64 17.67
CA VAL A 207 17.00 15.75 17.45
C VAL A 207 17.71 16.85 16.65
N GLY A 208 17.12 17.21 15.51
CA GLY A 208 17.73 18.11 14.54
C GLY A 208 18.48 17.41 13.39
N LEU A 209 18.55 16.08 13.32
CA LEU A 209 19.09 15.43 12.12
C LEU A 209 18.11 15.42 10.95
N THR A 210 16.82 15.30 11.27
CA THR A 210 15.70 15.27 10.32
C THR A 210 14.74 16.42 10.66
N SER A 211 14.26 17.13 9.65
CA SER A 211 13.27 18.20 9.85
C SER A 211 11.97 17.68 10.45
N ARG A 212 11.37 18.53 11.28
CA ARG A 212 10.03 18.34 11.86
C ARG A 212 9.02 19.37 11.34
N HIS A 213 9.41 20.19 10.38
CA HIS A 213 8.49 21.10 9.72
C HIS A 213 7.35 20.33 9.06
N GLY A 214 6.11 20.77 9.30
CA GLY A 214 4.89 20.09 8.85
C GLY A 214 4.58 18.78 9.58
N VAL A 215 5.18 18.52 10.74
CA VAL A 215 4.89 17.34 11.57
C VAL A 215 4.31 17.79 12.91
N TYR A 216 3.23 17.16 13.37
CA TYR A 216 2.75 17.45 14.73
C TYR A 216 3.82 17.05 15.75
N CYS A 217 4.34 18.06 16.45
CA CYS A 217 5.31 17.91 17.51
C CYS A 217 4.72 18.29 18.86
N VAL A 218 5.08 17.55 19.89
CA VAL A 218 4.76 17.89 21.27
C VAL A 218 5.79 18.89 21.80
N THR A 219 7.07 18.61 21.60
CA THR A 219 8.17 19.47 22.04
C THR A 219 9.30 19.49 21.01
N GLU A 220 9.76 20.69 20.67
CA GLU A 220 10.89 20.88 19.76
C GLU A 220 12.23 20.40 20.37
N TRP A 221 12.28 20.08 21.66
CA TRP A 221 13.52 19.59 22.29
C TRP A 221 13.69 18.09 22.19
N GLU A 222 12.60 17.33 22.10
CA GLU A 222 12.63 15.86 22.21
C GLU A 222 12.16 15.19 20.93
N ASP A 223 11.25 15.84 20.20
CA ASP A 223 10.64 15.25 19.02
C ASP A 223 11.63 15.07 17.88
N SER A 224 11.56 13.90 17.27
CA SER A 224 12.35 13.52 16.12
C SER A 224 11.51 12.69 15.15
N VAL A 225 11.70 12.93 13.85
CA VAL A 225 11.21 12.08 12.77
C VAL A 225 12.18 10.92 12.63
N GLY A 226 11.69 9.71 12.79
CA GLY A 226 12.53 8.51 12.68
C GLY A 226 11.88 7.44 11.82
N VAL A 227 12.58 6.32 11.71
CA VAL A 227 12.26 5.27 10.75
C VAL A 227 11.99 3.96 11.48
N LEU A 228 10.95 3.27 11.04
CA LEU A 228 10.70 1.87 11.36
C LEU A 228 11.01 1.03 10.12
N GLY A 229 11.94 0.09 10.27
CA GLY A 229 12.38 -0.82 9.21
C GLY A 229 12.37 -2.27 9.71
N ARG A 230 12.27 -3.25 8.80
CA ARG A 230 12.45 -4.66 9.18
C ARG A 230 13.90 -4.97 9.51
N THR A 231 14.82 -4.24 8.89
CA THR A 231 16.26 -4.32 9.13
C THR A 231 16.85 -2.95 9.48
N VAL A 232 18.03 -2.93 10.12
CA VAL A 232 18.79 -1.70 10.38
C VAL A 232 19.20 -1.04 9.05
N LEU A 233 19.53 -1.84 8.04
CA LEU A 233 19.86 -1.34 6.69
C LEU A 233 18.68 -0.59 6.06
N ASP A 234 17.47 -1.13 6.13
CA ASP A 234 16.27 -0.47 5.59
C ASP A 234 16.01 0.87 6.31
N ALA A 235 16.14 0.86 7.64
CA ALA A 235 15.97 2.07 8.43
C ALA A 235 17.01 3.15 8.06
N ALA A 236 18.28 2.76 7.89
CA ALA A 236 19.35 3.65 7.47
C ALA A 236 19.18 4.16 6.03
N THR A 237 18.62 3.34 5.13
CA THR A 237 18.35 3.72 3.73
C THR A 237 17.31 4.84 3.68
N VAL A 238 16.23 4.73 4.45
CA VAL A 238 15.21 5.80 4.51
C VAL A 238 15.74 7.03 5.25
N LEU A 239 16.51 6.85 6.34
CA LEU A 239 17.13 7.97 7.07
C LEU A 239 18.01 8.82 6.14
N THR A 240 18.77 8.16 5.26
CA THR A 240 19.62 8.83 4.25
C THR A 240 18.81 9.77 3.35
N ALA A 241 17.57 9.42 3.01
CA ALA A 241 16.71 10.27 2.19
C ALA A 241 16.18 11.49 2.95
N ILE A 242 15.87 11.37 4.25
CA ILE A 242 15.16 12.42 5.01
C ILE A 242 16.07 13.29 5.89
N ALA A 243 17.31 12.88 6.13
CA ALA A 243 18.28 13.63 6.91
C ALA A 243 18.70 14.92 6.20
N GLY A 244 19.22 15.87 6.96
CA GLY A 244 19.83 17.10 6.44
C GLY A 244 19.10 18.37 6.87
N ILE A 245 19.70 19.50 6.52
CA ILE A 245 19.26 20.83 6.95
C ILE A 245 17.89 21.17 6.34
N ASP A 246 17.13 21.94 7.10
CA ASP A 246 15.89 22.61 6.70
C ASP A 246 15.81 23.99 7.38
N GLU A 247 15.65 25.04 6.58
CA GLU A 247 15.55 26.41 7.08
C GLU A 247 14.25 26.66 7.87
N LEU A 248 13.22 25.84 7.64
CA LEU A 248 11.93 25.91 8.33
C LEU A 248 11.94 25.17 9.68
N ASP A 249 13.02 24.46 10.00
CA ASP A 249 13.28 23.85 11.29
C ASP A 249 14.68 24.20 11.80
N THR A 250 14.74 25.24 12.63
CA THR A 250 16.00 25.78 13.18
C THR A 250 16.87 24.76 13.93
N PHE A 251 16.32 23.68 14.48
CA PHE A 251 17.14 22.66 15.15
C PHE A 251 18.00 21.88 14.15
N THR A 252 17.64 21.87 12.87
CA THR A 252 18.43 21.22 11.83
C THR A 252 19.69 21.98 11.44
N SER A 253 19.75 23.29 11.73
CA SER A 253 20.89 24.15 11.44
C SER A 253 21.61 24.61 12.72
N ALA A 254 20.88 24.94 13.77
CA ALA A 254 21.41 25.53 15.00
C ALA A 254 20.66 25.03 16.26
N ASP A 255 20.83 23.75 16.62
CA ASP A 255 20.30 23.24 17.88
C ASP A 255 21.07 23.87 19.06
N PRO A 256 20.39 24.48 20.05
CA PRO A 256 21.04 25.12 21.20
C PRO A 256 21.92 24.20 22.04
N ARG A 257 21.81 22.87 21.89
CA ARG A 257 22.65 21.88 22.59
C ARG A 257 24.01 21.63 21.93
N ASP A 258 24.26 22.18 20.75
CA ASP A 258 25.49 21.93 20.01
C ASP A 258 26.64 22.80 20.55
N GLU A 259 27.67 22.17 21.14
CA GLU A 259 28.81 22.84 21.78
C GLU A 259 29.92 23.20 20.77
N GLY A 260 29.69 24.18 19.88
CA GLY A 260 30.71 24.89 19.08
C GLY A 260 31.48 24.10 17.99
N GLN A 261 31.83 22.84 18.21
CA GLN A 261 32.28 21.90 17.18
C GLN A 261 31.11 20.99 16.80
N ASN A 262 30.41 21.33 15.72
CA ASN A 262 29.25 20.55 15.32
C ASN A 262 29.70 19.27 14.60
N ASN A 263 29.68 18.13 15.31
CA ASN A 263 29.89 16.81 14.73
C ASN A 263 28.68 16.33 13.90
N ARG A 264 27.74 17.23 13.58
CA ARG A 264 26.60 16.92 12.71
C ARG A 264 27.10 16.28 11.41
N PRO A 265 26.43 15.21 10.94
CA PRO A 265 26.69 14.65 9.63
C PRO A 265 26.62 15.72 8.54
N ALA A 266 27.53 15.66 7.56
CA ALA A 266 27.48 16.56 6.42
C ALA A 266 26.18 16.38 5.62
N GLU A 267 25.74 17.42 4.92
CA GLU A 267 24.58 17.31 4.02
C GLU A 267 24.83 16.20 2.98
N GLY A 268 23.79 15.40 2.70
CA GLY A 268 23.90 14.24 1.81
C GLY A 268 24.67 13.03 2.38
N THR A 269 24.90 12.99 3.70
CA THR A 269 25.51 11.81 4.34
C THR A 269 24.70 10.54 4.07
N ASP A 270 25.34 9.54 3.48
CA ASP A 270 24.80 8.19 3.36
C ASP A 270 25.00 7.41 4.66
N PHE A 271 23.90 7.07 5.34
CA PHE A 271 23.93 6.30 6.58
C PHE A 271 24.06 4.80 6.33
N THR A 272 23.78 4.32 5.12
CA THR A 272 23.94 2.90 4.75
C THR A 272 25.40 2.46 4.69
N GLU A 273 26.34 3.39 4.50
CA GLU A 273 27.77 3.12 4.61
C GLU A 273 28.19 2.55 5.98
N SER A 274 27.36 2.78 7.01
CA SER A 274 27.58 2.24 8.36
C SER A 274 27.20 0.75 8.45
N CYS A 275 26.47 0.22 7.47
CA CYS A 275 25.97 -1.15 7.40
C CYS A 275 26.86 -1.98 6.45
N GLY A 276 27.98 -2.48 6.95
CA GLY A 276 28.91 -3.31 6.15
C GLY A 276 30.31 -3.54 6.74
N THR A 277 30.64 -2.86 7.85
CA THR A 277 31.90 -3.09 8.60
C THR A 277 31.60 -3.82 9.91
N GLU A 278 31.27 -5.10 9.82
CA GLU A 278 30.65 -5.91 10.88
C GLU A 278 31.62 -6.33 12.00
N SER A 279 32.14 -5.39 12.79
CA SER A 279 32.85 -5.76 14.01
C SER A 279 32.60 -4.80 15.15
N LEU A 280 32.20 -5.36 16.30
CA LEU A 280 32.22 -4.67 17.58
C LEU A 280 33.56 -4.84 18.31
N ARG A 281 34.59 -5.39 17.64
CA ARG A 281 35.91 -5.62 18.24
C ARG A 281 36.51 -4.33 18.79
N GLY A 282 36.79 -4.33 20.09
CA GLY A 282 37.40 -3.20 20.78
C GLY A 282 36.43 -2.06 21.10
N VAL A 283 35.14 -2.21 20.78
CA VAL A 283 34.09 -1.27 21.15
C VAL A 283 33.72 -1.48 22.61
N ARG A 284 33.72 -0.42 23.41
CA ARG A 284 33.31 -0.45 24.81
C ARG A 284 31.87 0.02 24.94
N ILE A 285 31.01 -0.76 25.58
CA ILE A 285 29.56 -0.52 25.67
C ILE A 285 29.18 -0.36 27.14
N GLY A 286 28.47 0.71 27.48
CA GLY A 286 28.03 0.96 28.85
C GLY A 286 26.62 0.41 29.13
N VAL A 287 26.37 -0.07 30.35
CA VAL A 287 25.05 -0.58 30.76
C VAL A 287 24.55 0.12 32.03
N PRO A 288 23.55 1.01 31.94
CA PRO A 288 23.00 1.69 33.09
C PRO A 288 21.91 0.86 33.79
N ARG A 289 22.29 -0.20 34.52
CA ARG A 289 21.36 -1.17 35.13
C ARG A 289 20.30 -0.56 36.02
N HIS A 290 20.66 0.48 36.76
CA HIS A 290 19.76 1.19 37.66
C HIS A 290 18.53 1.79 36.95
N CYS A 291 18.59 2.02 35.62
CA CYS A 291 17.45 2.49 34.81
C CYS A 291 16.48 1.38 34.39
N ILE A 292 16.86 0.11 34.54
CA ILE A 292 16.09 -1.02 34.03
C ILE A 292 15.03 -1.43 35.07
N LYS A 293 13.76 -1.37 34.67
CA LYS A 293 12.65 -1.88 35.49
C LYS A 293 12.77 -3.39 35.66
N GLN A 294 12.35 -3.88 36.83
CA GLN A 294 12.39 -5.30 37.12
C GLN A 294 11.33 -6.06 36.29
N ASP A 295 11.82 -6.85 35.34
CA ASP A 295 11.09 -7.86 34.60
C ASP A 295 12.06 -9.02 34.33
N ASP A 296 11.82 -10.18 34.94
CA ASP A 296 12.76 -11.29 34.94
C ASP A 296 13.02 -11.83 33.53
N VAL A 297 11.99 -11.86 32.68
CA VAL A 297 12.10 -12.34 31.29
C VAL A 297 12.96 -11.39 30.48
N VAL A 298 12.63 -10.10 30.51
CA VAL A 298 13.39 -9.09 29.74
C VAL A 298 14.81 -8.94 30.28
N THR A 299 15.01 -9.06 31.59
CA THR A 299 16.34 -9.02 32.20
C THR A 299 17.20 -10.20 31.75
N ALA A 300 16.63 -11.41 31.71
CA ALA A 300 17.34 -12.60 31.24
C ALA A 300 17.74 -12.48 29.77
N GLN A 301 16.82 -12.03 28.92
CA GLN A 301 17.07 -11.80 27.49
C GLN A 301 18.08 -10.69 27.25
N PHE A 302 17.99 -9.59 28.00
CA PHE A 302 18.96 -8.52 27.90
C PHE A 302 20.37 -8.98 28.31
N ASN A 303 20.48 -9.80 29.35
CA ASN A 303 21.77 -10.42 29.72
C ASN A 303 22.31 -11.34 28.61
N GLU A 304 21.44 -12.01 27.85
CA GLU A 304 21.83 -12.78 26.67
C GLU A 304 22.29 -11.87 25.53
N ALA A 305 21.57 -10.79 25.26
CA ALA A 305 21.97 -9.78 24.28
C ALA A 305 23.36 -9.19 24.59
N LEU A 306 23.68 -8.94 25.87
CA LEU A 306 25.02 -8.51 26.29
C LEU A 306 26.09 -9.56 25.97
N ARG A 307 25.83 -10.85 26.22
CA ARG A 307 26.75 -11.93 25.83
C ARG A 307 26.94 -12.03 24.32
N ASN A 308 25.88 -11.77 23.55
CA ASN A 308 25.97 -11.71 22.08
C ASN A 308 26.87 -10.56 21.64
N LEU A 309 26.74 -9.37 22.26
CA LEU A 309 27.63 -8.23 22.00
C LEU A 309 29.11 -8.55 22.33
N GLU A 310 29.37 -9.23 23.46
CA GLU A 310 30.72 -9.68 23.83
C GLU A 310 31.29 -10.69 22.81
N THR A 311 30.46 -11.63 22.35
CA THR A 311 30.83 -12.62 21.32
C THR A 311 31.20 -11.95 20.00
N LEU A 312 30.54 -10.83 19.67
CA LEU A 312 30.85 -9.98 18.51
C LEU A 312 32.09 -9.08 18.72
N GLY A 313 32.75 -9.18 19.88
CA GLY A 313 34.03 -8.53 20.19
C GLY A 313 33.94 -7.25 21.03
N ALA A 314 32.74 -6.88 21.49
CA ALA A 314 32.58 -5.74 22.38
C ALA A 314 33.12 -6.02 23.79
N THR A 315 33.44 -4.96 24.53
CA THR A 315 33.68 -4.99 25.97
C THR A 315 32.50 -4.34 26.68
N VAL A 316 31.76 -5.10 27.48
CA VAL A 316 30.64 -4.57 28.27
C VAL A 316 31.16 -3.99 29.59
N ILE A 317 30.81 -2.73 29.86
CA ILE A 317 31.07 -2.02 31.12
C ILE A 317 29.73 -1.92 31.84
N ASP A 318 29.50 -2.85 32.76
CA ASP A 318 28.22 -3.00 33.44
C ASP A 318 28.07 -2.08 34.67
N ASN A 319 26.83 -1.90 35.13
CA ASN A 319 26.45 -1.12 36.31
C ASN A 319 26.92 0.34 36.29
N LEU A 320 26.80 0.99 35.14
CA LEU A 320 27.00 2.43 35.07
C LEU A 320 25.84 3.16 35.76
N GLU A 321 26.14 4.28 36.41
CA GLU A 321 25.16 5.06 37.15
C GLU A 321 25.16 6.51 36.68
N PHE A 322 23.96 7.02 36.38
CA PHE A 322 23.76 8.43 36.12
C PHE A 322 23.79 9.18 37.46
N SER A 323 24.62 10.21 37.57
CA SER A 323 24.87 10.95 38.82
C SER A 323 23.63 11.63 39.42
N MET A 324 22.65 11.96 38.59
CA MET A 324 21.41 12.64 38.96
C MET A 324 20.16 11.88 38.53
N TRP A 325 20.27 10.63 38.07
CA TRP A 325 19.07 9.87 37.76
C TRP A 325 18.35 9.43 39.04
N SER A 326 17.03 9.47 38.99
CA SER A 326 16.15 9.01 40.05
C SER A 326 14.93 8.33 39.41
N PRO A 327 14.46 7.18 39.93
CA PRO A 327 13.19 6.59 39.51
C PRO A 327 12.03 7.58 39.62
N LYS A 328 12.14 8.53 40.57
CA LYS A 328 11.16 9.60 40.80
C LYS A 328 11.05 10.61 39.64
N TYR A 329 12.01 10.68 38.72
CA TYR A 329 11.89 11.48 37.49
C TYR A 329 11.04 10.80 36.42
N SER A 330 10.82 9.48 36.52
CA SER A 330 9.83 8.76 35.71
C SER A 330 8.40 8.86 36.27
N ASP A 331 8.25 9.27 37.55
CA ASP A 331 6.96 9.49 38.20
C ASP A 331 6.35 10.87 37.86
N ILE A 332 5.56 10.81 36.79
CA ILE A 332 4.59 11.69 36.12
C ILE A 332 4.02 12.97 36.82
N ASP A 333 4.12 13.20 38.14
CA ASP A 333 3.18 14.13 38.82
C ASP A 333 3.76 15.30 39.65
N ARG A 334 5.05 15.64 39.53
CA ARG A 334 5.58 16.88 40.15
C ARG A 334 5.46 18.09 39.22
N ALA A 335 4.74 19.12 39.66
CA ALA A 335 4.33 20.29 38.86
C ALA A 335 5.47 21.06 38.17
N GLY A 336 6.68 21.12 38.74
CA GLY A 336 7.76 21.97 38.22
C GLY A 336 8.48 21.45 36.96
N TRP A 337 8.71 20.14 36.83
CA TRP A 337 9.59 19.60 35.77
C TRP A 337 8.87 19.31 34.44
N ARG A 338 7.54 19.16 34.46
CA ARG A 338 6.69 19.03 33.26
C ARG A 338 6.18 20.36 32.72
N LEU A 339 6.50 21.47 33.39
CA LEU A 339 6.03 22.78 33.00
C LEU A 339 6.48 23.12 31.57
N ALA A 340 7.77 22.94 31.24
CA ALA A 340 8.28 23.18 29.88
C ALA A 340 7.56 22.33 28.83
N PHE A 341 7.48 21.02 29.09
CA PHE A 341 6.78 20.08 28.22
C PHE A 341 5.31 20.47 27.97
N ARG A 342 4.57 20.82 29.03
CA ARG A 342 3.15 21.20 28.96
C ARG A 342 2.93 22.52 28.23
N LYS A 343 3.82 23.50 28.46
CA LYS A 343 3.82 24.76 27.74
C LYS A 343 4.03 24.51 26.25
N GLU A 344 5.07 23.75 25.89
CA GLU A 344 5.42 23.44 24.50
C GLU A 344 4.33 22.63 23.80
N LEU A 345 3.72 21.64 24.47
CA LEU A 345 2.60 20.87 23.93
C LEU A 345 1.48 21.80 23.47
N ARG A 346 1.08 22.76 24.30
CA ARG A 346 0.02 23.71 23.97
C ARG A 346 0.40 24.59 22.78
N GLU A 347 1.60 25.18 22.79
CA GLU A 347 2.02 26.10 21.73
C GLU A 347 2.17 25.37 20.38
N ASN A 348 2.75 24.16 20.39
CA ASN A 348 2.94 23.38 19.17
C ASN A 348 1.63 22.79 18.64
N MET A 349 0.64 22.54 19.52
CA MET A 349 -0.72 22.21 19.10
C MET A 349 -1.32 23.34 18.25
N SER A 350 -1.26 24.58 18.73
CA SER A 350 -1.77 25.73 17.97
C SER A 350 -1.03 25.89 16.64
N LYS A 351 0.32 25.83 16.64
CA LYS A 351 1.12 25.91 15.41
C LYS A 351 0.72 24.84 14.37
N PHE A 352 0.46 23.61 14.81
CA PHE A 352 0.05 22.54 13.89
C PHE A 352 -1.35 22.78 13.32
N LEU A 353 -2.30 23.21 14.15
CA LEU A 353 -3.66 23.56 13.71
C LEU A 353 -3.70 24.76 12.75
N GLU A 354 -2.78 25.70 12.91
CA GLU A 354 -2.59 26.84 12.00
C GLU A 354 -2.03 26.42 10.64
N SER A 355 -1.55 25.18 10.46
CA SER A 355 -0.95 24.71 9.21
C SER A 355 -1.98 24.27 8.15
N PHE A 356 -3.28 24.37 8.45
CA PHE A 356 -4.36 23.98 7.55
C PHE A 356 -5.05 25.20 6.94
N SER A 357 -5.21 25.19 5.60
CA SER A 357 -5.96 26.21 4.86
C SER A 357 -7.47 26.03 5.01
N THR A 358 -7.90 24.77 5.12
CA THR A 358 -9.27 24.38 5.44
C THR A 358 -9.23 23.53 6.68
N ASN A 359 -9.94 23.97 7.70
CA ASN A 359 -10.10 23.26 8.97
C ASN A 359 -11.62 23.11 9.20
N PRO A 360 -12.21 21.94 8.90
CA PRO A 360 -13.67 21.80 8.79
C PRO A 360 -14.44 22.14 10.08
N PHE A 361 -13.77 22.08 11.23
CA PHE A 361 -14.35 22.34 12.54
C PHE A 361 -13.77 23.58 13.22
N GLU A 362 -13.03 24.42 12.48
CA GLU A 362 -12.45 25.69 12.96
C GLU A 362 -11.63 25.52 14.26
N LEU A 363 -10.83 24.44 14.33
CA LEU A 363 -10.01 24.12 15.50
C LEU A 363 -8.70 24.89 15.43
N HIS A 364 -8.53 25.98 16.16
CA HIS A 364 -7.35 26.84 16.05
C HIS A 364 -6.33 26.66 17.18
N ASN A 365 -6.75 26.10 18.31
CA ASN A 365 -5.90 25.95 19.49
C ASN A 365 -6.32 24.77 20.37
N LEU A 366 -5.56 24.53 21.44
CA LEU A 366 -5.83 23.45 22.38
C LEU A 366 -7.20 23.55 23.08
N ALA A 367 -7.70 24.77 23.34
CA ALA A 367 -9.01 24.95 23.97
C ALA A 367 -10.14 24.52 23.03
N ASP A 368 -10.06 24.86 21.76
CA ASP A 368 -11.02 24.43 20.73
C ASP A 368 -11.04 22.89 20.63
N LEU A 369 -9.85 22.26 20.60
CA LEU A 369 -9.74 20.80 20.61
C LEU A 369 -10.37 20.18 21.85
N MET A 370 -10.10 20.73 23.04
CA MET A 370 -10.71 20.24 24.29
C MET A 370 -12.23 20.39 24.29
N GLU A 371 -12.78 21.43 23.68
CA GLU A 371 -14.22 21.63 23.55
C GLU A 371 -14.84 20.65 22.54
N TYR A 372 -14.25 20.53 21.36
CA TYR A 372 -14.65 19.57 20.33
C TYR A 372 -14.65 18.14 20.90
N THR A 373 -13.55 17.74 21.52
CA THR A 373 -13.36 16.41 22.11
C THR A 373 -14.46 16.05 23.12
N LYS A 374 -14.93 17.01 23.94
CA LYS A 374 -16.02 16.78 24.89
C LYS A 374 -17.38 16.57 24.21
N LYS A 375 -17.59 17.24 23.07
CA LYS A 375 -18.89 17.27 22.38
C LYS A 375 -19.04 16.17 21.34
N THR A 376 -17.93 15.63 20.85
CA THR A 376 -17.90 14.65 19.75
C THR A 376 -17.84 13.21 20.30
N PRO A 377 -18.86 12.38 20.08
CA PRO A 377 -18.90 11.00 20.61
C PRO A 377 -17.76 10.10 20.12
N GLU A 378 -17.32 10.28 18.87
CA GLU A 378 -16.24 9.52 18.22
C GLU A 378 -14.90 9.65 18.97
N GLU A 379 -14.69 10.81 19.60
CA GLU A 379 -13.51 11.12 20.41
C GLU A 379 -13.53 10.41 21.78
N MET A 380 -14.64 9.75 22.15
CA MET A 380 -14.79 8.91 23.36
C MET A 380 -14.27 9.58 24.65
N PHE A 381 -14.56 10.87 24.84
CA PHE A 381 -14.07 11.66 25.98
C PHE A 381 -14.28 11.00 27.35
N GLU A 382 -15.47 10.47 27.61
CA GLU A 382 -15.78 9.82 28.90
C GLU A 382 -14.88 8.61 29.19
N ARG A 383 -14.43 7.91 28.14
CA ARG A 383 -13.56 6.74 28.27
C ARG A 383 -12.10 7.15 28.45
N TYR A 384 -11.58 8.02 27.58
CA TYR A 384 -10.13 8.31 27.51
C TYR A 384 -9.68 9.56 28.26
N GLY A 385 -10.58 10.50 28.57
CA GLY A 385 -10.25 11.73 29.29
C GLY A 385 -9.32 12.68 28.51
N MET A 386 -8.82 13.71 29.20
CA MET A 386 -7.98 14.79 28.63
C MET A 386 -7.05 15.42 29.68
N LYS A 387 -6.62 14.67 30.71
CA LYS A 387 -5.93 15.25 31.87
C LYS A 387 -4.67 16.04 31.50
N GLN A 388 -3.87 15.54 30.55
CA GLN A 388 -2.65 16.25 30.15
C GLN A 388 -2.95 17.54 29.40
N TRP A 389 -3.98 17.54 28.55
CA TRP A 389 -4.41 18.77 27.86
C TRP A 389 -4.92 19.83 28.82
N VAL A 390 -5.75 19.45 29.81
CA VAL A 390 -6.20 20.39 30.85
C VAL A 390 -5.00 21.01 31.57
N GLN A 391 -4.02 20.19 31.97
CA GLN A 391 -2.82 20.68 32.63
C GLN A 391 -1.94 21.54 31.71
N ALA A 392 -1.87 21.22 30.42
CA ALA A 392 -1.13 21.99 29.41
C ALA A 392 -1.76 23.34 29.15
N GLU A 393 -3.09 23.39 29.09
CA GLU A 393 -3.85 24.63 28.94
C GLU A 393 -3.70 25.54 30.17
N ASP A 394 -3.77 24.98 31.39
CA ASP A 394 -3.55 25.73 32.62
C ASP A 394 -2.12 26.31 32.70
N VAL A 395 -1.11 25.49 32.39
CA VAL A 395 0.30 25.93 32.36
C VAL A 395 0.50 26.99 31.29
N GLY A 396 -0.03 26.77 30.09
CA GLY A 396 0.18 27.66 28.95
C GLY A 396 -0.46 29.03 29.09
N LYS A 397 -1.57 29.13 29.83
CA LYS A 397 -2.19 30.40 30.25
C LYS A 397 -1.42 31.12 31.35
N THR A 398 -0.68 30.38 32.18
CA THR A 398 -0.02 30.91 33.37
C THR A 398 1.42 31.36 33.09
N PHE A 399 2.15 30.63 32.24
CA PHE A 399 3.58 30.83 32.02
C PHE A 399 3.89 31.11 30.54
N SER A 400 4.86 31.99 30.27
CA SER A 400 5.38 32.25 28.92
C SER A 400 6.66 31.43 28.63
N LEU A 401 7.14 31.45 27.38
CA LEU A 401 8.39 30.76 26.99
C LEU A 401 9.66 31.48 27.51
N GLU A 402 9.48 32.65 28.13
CA GLU A 402 10.53 33.47 28.74
C GLU A 402 10.48 33.43 30.28
N SER A 403 9.46 32.77 30.87
CA SER A 403 9.32 32.72 32.33
C SER A 403 10.46 31.93 32.97
N GLU A 404 10.87 32.34 34.18
CA GLU A 404 11.95 31.67 34.91
C GLU A 404 11.63 30.20 35.17
N GLU A 405 10.37 29.88 35.46
CA GLU A 405 9.89 28.52 35.71
C GLU A 405 9.99 27.65 34.46
N TYR A 406 9.60 28.18 33.30
CA TYR A 406 9.76 27.49 32.01
C TYR A 406 11.23 27.21 31.72
N ILE A 407 12.08 28.23 31.81
CA ILE A 407 13.53 28.11 31.55
C ILE A 407 14.16 27.09 32.51
N LYS A 408 13.82 27.15 33.81
CA LYS A 408 14.32 26.23 34.82
C LYS A 408 13.84 24.80 34.60
N SER A 409 12.56 24.62 34.25
CA SER A 409 11.96 23.32 33.93
C SER A 409 12.68 22.67 32.75
N ARG A 410 12.90 23.44 31.68
CA ARG A 410 13.66 23.00 30.50
C ARG A 410 15.11 22.66 30.84
N GLN A 411 15.81 23.54 31.56
CA GLN A 411 17.20 23.31 31.93
C GLN A 411 17.37 22.03 32.75
N GLN A 412 16.44 21.74 33.67
CA GLN A 412 16.47 20.48 34.44
C GLN A 412 16.38 19.24 33.55
N ARG A 413 15.51 19.25 32.52
CA ARG A 413 15.42 18.15 31.55
C ARG A 413 16.71 18.00 30.77
N LEU A 414 17.27 19.11 30.27
CA LEU A 414 18.53 19.11 29.54
C LEU A 414 19.68 18.56 30.38
N THR A 415 19.78 18.93 31.66
CA THR A 415 20.82 18.40 32.54
C THR A 415 20.67 16.88 32.74
N ILE A 416 19.44 16.36 32.79
CA ILE A 416 19.23 14.90 32.81
C ILE A 416 19.80 14.25 31.54
N GLY A 417 19.49 14.82 30.36
CA GLY A 417 19.95 14.31 29.07
C GLY A 417 21.48 14.36 28.88
N CYS A 418 22.13 15.41 29.40
CA CYS A 418 23.60 15.58 29.31
C CYS A 418 24.37 14.42 29.96
N GLN A 419 23.76 13.73 30.93
CA GLN A 419 24.40 12.61 31.62
C GLN A 419 24.78 11.45 30.69
N ILE A 420 24.14 11.30 29.52
CA ILE A 420 24.57 10.29 28.53
C ILE A 420 25.99 10.58 28.06
N LYS A 421 26.25 11.81 27.61
CA LYS A 421 27.59 12.22 27.16
C LYS A 421 28.60 12.09 28.30
N GLU A 422 28.24 12.56 29.50
CA GLU A 422 29.11 12.48 30.68
C GLU A 422 29.50 11.04 31.02
N LEU A 423 28.52 10.13 31.03
CA LEU A 423 28.73 8.72 31.36
C LEU A 423 29.60 8.03 30.31
N LEU A 424 29.34 8.28 29.02
CA LEU A 424 30.13 7.75 27.91
C LEU A 424 31.59 8.20 27.96
N VAL A 425 31.82 9.49 28.20
CA VAL A 425 33.19 10.06 28.31
C VAL A 425 33.90 9.51 29.55
N THR A 426 33.25 9.52 30.71
CA THR A 426 33.85 9.10 32.00
C THR A 426 34.30 7.65 31.98
N HIS A 427 33.52 6.76 31.37
CA HIS A 427 33.80 5.32 31.34
C HIS A 427 34.46 4.85 30.03
N ASN A 428 34.78 5.79 29.13
CA ASN A 428 35.31 5.53 27.80
C ASN A 428 34.47 4.50 27.03
N CYS A 429 33.15 4.72 26.99
CA CYS A 429 32.20 3.90 26.26
C CYS A 429 31.79 4.60 24.96
N ALA A 430 31.59 3.82 23.90
CA ALA A 430 31.15 4.31 22.60
C ALA A 430 29.65 4.68 22.60
N PHE A 431 28.83 3.86 23.26
CA PHE A 431 27.39 4.05 23.44
C PHE A 431 26.91 3.25 24.66
N LEU A 432 25.67 3.50 25.08
CA LEU A 432 24.98 2.72 26.12
C LEU A 432 24.05 1.70 25.47
N VAL A 433 23.76 0.62 26.19
CA VAL A 433 22.67 -0.30 25.85
C VAL A 433 21.77 -0.56 27.04
N ALA A 434 20.47 -0.70 26.78
CA ALA A 434 19.45 -1.05 27.75
C ALA A 434 18.22 -1.65 27.04
N PRO A 435 17.21 -2.22 27.73
CA PRO A 435 15.97 -2.64 27.09
C PRO A 435 15.18 -1.46 26.49
N SER A 436 14.50 -1.66 25.36
CA SER A 436 13.87 -0.55 24.58
C SER A 436 12.76 0.28 25.22
N TRP A 437 12.41 0.04 26.48
CA TRP A 437 11.52 0.90 27.26
C TRP A 437 12.26 1.91 28.16
N THR A 438 13.60 1.97 28.12
CA THR A 438 14.44 2.88 28.93
C THR A 438 15.02 4.01 28.07
N ASP A 439 14.16 4.82 27.46
CA ASP A 439 14.50 5.86 26.47
C ASP A 439 14.53 7.29 27.05
N THR A 440 13.92 7.52 28.20
CA THR A 440 13.61 8.87 28.73
C THR A 440 14.81 9.82 28.77
N THR A 441 15.96 9.38 29.29
CA THR A 441 17.17 10.22 29.35
C THR A 441 17.69 10.57 27.95
N ALA A 442 17.57 9.64 26.98
CA ALA A 442 17.99 9.87 25.61
C ALA A 442 17.16 10.94 24.92
N ASN A 443 15.84 10.96 25.16
CA ASN A 443 14.95 11.95 24.57
C ASN A 443 15.24 13.35 25.10
N TYR A 444 15.42 13.49 26.42
CA TYR A 444 15.75 14.79 27.01
C TYR A 444 17.09 15.34 26.49
N GLY A 445 18.05 14.45 26.20
CA GLY A 445 19.31 14.81 25.58
C GLY A 445 19.22 15.04 24.06
N GLY A 446 18.09 14.75 23.43
CA GLY A 446 17.95 14.70 21.97
C GLY A 446 18.92 13.71 21.32
N CYS A 447 19.31 12.66 22.04
CA CYS A 447 20.31 11.67 21.65
C CYS A 447 19.72 10.61 20.72
N PRO A 448 20.49 10.07 19.76
CA PRO A 448 20.00 9.05 18.85
C PRO A 448 19.80 7.70 19.58
N THR A 449 18.78 6.96 19.16
CA THR A 449 18.51 5.61 19.63
C THR A 449 18.19 4.66 18.47
N VAL A 450 18.63 3.40 18.58
CA VAL A 450 18.27 2.33 17.65
C VAL A 450 17.80 1.12 18.46
N SER A 451 16.53 0.74 18.30
CA SER A 451 15.96 -0.47 18.89
C SER A 451 16.07 -1.62 17.91
N VAL A 452 16.61 -2.75 18.36
CA VAL A 452 16.78 -3.98 17.56
C VAL A 452 16.19 -5.17 18.32
N PRO A 453 15.46 -6.09 17.64
CA PRO A 453 14.97 -7.33 18.24
C PRO A 453 16.03 -8.10 19.03
N MET A 454 15.69 -8.56 20.24
CA MET A 454 16.59 -9.38 21.08
C MET A 454 15.98 -10.71 21.55
N GLY A 455 14.70 -10.96 21.26
CA GLY A 455 13.99 -12.16 21.67
C GLY A 455 12.49 -11.94 21.77
N CYS A 456 11.78 -12.90 22.35
CA CYS A 456 10.36 -12.80 22.67
C CYS A 456 10.04 -13.48 24.00
N TYR A 457 8.95 -13.10 24.65
CA TYR A 457 8.52 -13.75 25.89
C TYR A 457 8.30 -15.26 25.65
N PRO A 458 8.89 -16.15 26.48
CA PRO A 458 8.69 -17.60 26.37
C PRO A 458 7.22 -18.01 26.40
N SER A 459 6.87 -19.12 25.76
CA SER A 459 5.47 -19.56 25.60
C SER A 459 4.72 -19.83 26.92
N ASN A 460 5.44 -20.00 28.04
CA ASN A 460 4.88 -20.17 29.39
C ASN A 460 4.84 -18.87 30.21
N SER A 461 5.18 -17.72 29.62
CA SER A 461 5.19 -16.43 30.32
C SER A 461 3.78 -16.04 30.76
N PRO A 462 3.61 -15.46 31.96
CA PRO A 462 2.31 -14.95 32.38
C PRO A 462 1.89 -13.76 31.53
N SER A 463 0.63 -13.74 31.11
CA SER A 463 0.03 -12.61 30.42
C SER A 463 -0.23 -11.45 31.38
N LYS A 464 0.25 -10.25 31.03
CA LYS A 464 -0.13 -8.98 31.66
C LYS A 464 -0.93 -8.16 30.66
N TYR A 465 -1.95 -7.47 31.16
CA TYR A 465 -2.88 -6.71 30.35
C TYR A 465 -2.80 -5.22 30.68
N THR A 466 -3.05 -4.39 29.67
CA THR A 466 -3.27 -2.96 29.83
C THR A 466 -4.55 -2.70 30.63
N HIS A 467 -4.75 -1.45 31.09
CA HIS A 467 -5.93 -1.08 31.90
C HIS A 467 -7.26 -1.32 31.17
N ASP A 468 -7.24 -1.35 29.84
CA ASP A 468 -8.37 -1.54 28.93
C ASP A 468 -8.50 -2.99 28.39
N GLY A 469 -7.60 -3.89 28.81
CA GLY A 469 -7.71 -5.33 28.55
C GLY A 469 -6.98 -5.85 27.30
N LEU A 470 -6.13 -5.05 26.65
CA LEU A 470 -5.20 -5.55 25.63
C LEU A 470 -4.03 -6.29 26.29
N LEU A 471 -3.50 -7.30 25.64
CA LEU A 471 -2.29 -7.99 26.11
C LEU A 471 -1.09 -7.06 25.93
N ASP A 472 -0.46 -6.68 27.03
CA ASP A 472 0.74 -5.82 27.04
C ASP A 472 2.02 -6.66 26.90
N THR A 473 2.14 -7.68 27.76
CA THR A 473 3.24 -8.65 27.73
C THR A 473 2.68 -10.05 27.93
N GLY A 474 3.29 -11.05 27.30
CA GLY A 474 2.79 -12.43 27.34
C GLY A 474 3.48 -13.27 26.28
N PRO A 475 3.12 -14.56 26.16
CA PRO A 475 3.74 -15.50 25.22
C PRO A 475 3.94 -14.91 23.82
N ASP A 476 5.14 -15.12 23.27
CA ASP A 476 5.56 -14.77 21.91
C ASP A 476 5.64 -13.26 21.59
N VAL A 477 5.26 -12.38 22.52
CA VAL A 477 5.42 -10.92 22.35
C VAL A 477 6.93 -10.58 22.25
N PRO A 478 7.37 -9.85 21.20
CA PRO A 478 8.80 -9.55 21.05
C PRO A 478 9.35 -8.56 22.07
N THR A 479 10.67 -8.65 22.27
CA THR A 479 11.49 -7.77 23.11
C THR A 479 12.66 -7.23 22.29
N SER A 480 13.28 -6.15 22.76
CA SER A 480 14.33 -5.47 22.00
C SER A 480 15.37 -4.84 22.92
N ILE A 481 16.60 -4.79 22.39
CA ILE A 481 17.71 -4.03 22.94
C ILE A 481 17.74 -2.66 22.28
N LEU A 482 18.04 -1.63 23.07
CA LEU A 482 18.14 -0.24 22.65
C LEU A 482 19.59 0.20 22.75
N PHE A 483 20.13 0.61 21.62
CA PHE A 483 21.40 1.29 21.52
C PHE A 483 21.16 2.79 21.71
N ILE A 484 21.93 3.44 22.59
CA ILE A 484 21.78 4.86 22.94
C ILE A 484 23.12 5.56 22.74
N GLY A 485 23.20 6.43 21.74
CA GLY A 485 24.40 7.21 21.43
C GLY A 485 24.42 8.57 22.12
N LYS A 486 25.54 9.27 22.03
CA LYS A 486 25.56 10.73 22.22
C LYS A 486 25.03 11.43 20.96
N ARG A 487 24.63 12.69 21.08
CA ARG A 487 24.23 13.52 19.92
C ARG A 487 25.26 13.44 18.79
N TRP A 488 24.76 13.30 17.56
CA TRP A 488 25.51 13.24 16.30
C TRP A 488 26.38 11.98 16.09
N ASP A 489 26.32 10.99 16.98
CA ASP A 489 26.97 9.69 16.79
C ASP A 489 26.07 8.69 16.01
N ASP A 490 25.04 9.16 15.30
CA ASP A 490 24.04 8.34 14.59
C ASP A 490 24.68 7.25 13.71
N LYS A 491 25.69 7.59 12.88
CA LYS A 491 26.42 6.61 12.04
C LYS A 491 27.05 5.47 12.87
N ARG A 492 27.72 5.83 13.98
CA ARG A 492 28.34 4.84 14.88
C ARG A 492 27.28 3.94 15.51
N LEU A 493 26.15 4.52 15.90
CA LEU A 493 25.06 3.79 16.53
C LEU A 493 24.40 2.81 15.56
N ILE A 494 24.18 3.24 14.31
CA ILE A 494 23.66 2.41 13.21
C ILE A 494 24.62 1.25 12.94
N ALA A 495 25.93 1.50 12.85
CA ALA A 495 26.92 0.44 12.64
C ALA A 495 26.88 -0.62 13.75
N ALA A 496 26.76 -0.19 15.01
CA ALA A 496 26.69 -1.11 16.14
C ALA A 496 25.40 -1.94 16.17
N ALA A 497 24.26 -1.29 15.90
CA ALA A 497 22.97 -1.94 15.81
C ALA A 497 22.92 -2.95 14.65
N TYR A 498 23.49 -2.59 13.49
CA TYR A 498 23.61 -3.48 12.34
C TYR A 498 24.48 -4.69 12.64
N ALA A 499 25.65 -4.50 13.26
CA ALA A 499 26.51 -5.61 13.67
C ALA A 499 25.82 -6.59 14.64
N TYR A 500 25.02 -6.07 15.59
CA TYR A 500 24.22 -6.90 16.48
C TYR A 500 23.09 -7.64 15.74
N GLU A 501 22.38 -6.96 14.84
CA GLU A 501 21.35 -7.56 14.00
C GLU A 501 21.89 -8.72 13.17
N GLN A 502 22.99 -8.50 12.42
CA GLN A 502 23.63 -9.54 11.59
C GLN A 502 24.29 -10.65 12.44
N GLY A 503 24.65 -10.36 13.69
CA GLY A 503 25.18 -11.37 14.61
C GLY A 503 24.13 -12.29 15.22
N THR A 504 22.83 -11.93 15.15
CA THR A 504 21.79 -12.58 15.95
C THR A 504 20.54 -13.00 15.19
N HIS A 505 20.12 -12.23 14.17
CA HIS A 505 18.94 -12.52 13.33
C HIS A 505 17.65 -12.84 14.12
N HIS A 506 17.46 -12.26 15.31
CA HIS A 506 16.34 -12.62 16.20
C HIS A 506 14.95 -12.48 15.55
N ARG A 507 14.78 -11.53 14.64
CA ARG A 507 13.51 -11.29 13.94
C ARG A 507 13.03 -12.52 13.16
N ASP A 508 13.95 -13.29 12.59
CA ASP A 508 13.62 -14.44 11.73
C ASP A 508 12.88 -15.56 12.49
N ALA A 509 13.02 -15.59 13.82
CA ALA A 509 12.34 -16.54 14.67
C ALA A 509 10.89 -16.13 15.01
N PHE A 510 10.53 -14.85 14.82
CA PHE A 510 9.23 -14.34 15.24
C PHE A 510 8.13 -14.73 14.24
N LYS A 511 6.99 -15.18 14.78
CA LYS A 511 5.85 -15.64 13.98
C LYS A 511 4.60 -14.83 14.32
N PRO A 512 4.19 -13.89 13.45
CA PRO A 512 2.92 -13.20 13.63
C PRO A 512 1.76 -14.20 13.65
N VAL A 513 0.75 -13.94 14.49
CA VAL A 513 -0.54 -14.66 14.49
C VAL A 513 -1.47 -14.22 13.36
N VAL A 514 -1.12 -13.13 12.67
CA VAL A 514 -1.82 -12.62 11.48
C VAL A 514 -1.01 -13.03 10.25
N GLU A 515 -1.62 -13.83 9.37
CA GLU A 515 -0.99 -14.31 8.15
C GLU A 515 -1.26 -13.32 7.00
N VAL A 516 -0.21 -13.00 6.23
CA VAL A 516 -0.30 -12.22 4.99
C VAL A 516 0.15 -13.13 3.85
N THR A 517 -0.72 -13.37 2.89
CA THR A 517 -0.49 -14.37 1.82
C THR A 517 -0.25 -13.75 0.46
N ALA A 518 -0.62 -12.48 0.26
CA ALA A 518 -0.33 -11.78 -0.99
C ALA A 518 1.17 -11.53 -1.14
N GLU A 519 1.73 -12.07 -2.22
CA GLU A 519 3.13 -11.92 -2.57
C GLU A 519 3.28 -11.14 -3.86
N LEU A 520 4.51 -10.72 -4.13
CA LEU A 520 4.82 -10.08 -5.39
C LEU A 520 4.72 -11.12 -6.51
N GLU A 521 3.61 -11.08 -7.26
CA GLU A 521 3.50 -11.85 -8.48
C GLU A 521 4.50 -11.28 -9.48
N THR A 522 5.46 -12.10 -9.93
CA THR A 522 6.27 -11.72 -11.08
C THR A 522 5.30 -11.51 -12.24
N SER A 523 5.09 -10.26 -12.63
CA SER A 523 4.92 -9.98 -14.04
C SER A 523 6.08 -10.71 -14.73
N ALA A 524 5.77 -11.61 -15.67
CA ALA A 524 6.79 -11.93 -16.67
C ALA A 524 7.29 -10.57 -17.19
N PRO A 525 8.60 -10.39 -17.42
CA PRO A 525 9.16 -9.09 -17.76
C PRO A 525 8.23 -8.42 -18.77
N ASP A 526 7.86 -7.18 -18.51
CA ASP A 526 7.26 -6.32 -19.52
C ASP A 526 8.25 -6.28 -20.69
N LEU A 527 8.09 -7.24 -21.58
CA LEU A 527 8.59 -7.21 -22.95
C LEU A 527 7.75 -6.11 -23.61
N VAL A 528 8.25 -4.98 -24.05
CA VAL A 528 9.61 -4.51 -24.33
C VAL A 528 9.49 -2.99 -24.51
N HIS A 529 10.58 -2.28 -24.25
CA HIS A 529 10.99 -1.02 -24.88
C HIS A 529 10.05 -0.39 -25.94
N ASP A 530 9.80 0.90 -25.71
CA ASP A 530 9.93 1.99 -26.69
C ASP A 530 8.83 2.17 -27.78
N SER A 531 8.60 3.46 -28.02
CA SER A 531 7.75 4.13 -29.00
C SER A 531 6.26 4.28 -28.69
N GLU A 532 5.76 5.47 -29.01
CA GLU A 532 4.40 6.01 -28.90
C GLU A 532 3.30 5.20 -29.65
N HIS A 533 3.50 3.92 -29.96
CA HIS A 533 2.71 3.14 -30.93
C HIS A 533 2.00 1.88 -30.39
N ASN A 534 2.14 1.50 -29.11
CA ASN A 534 1.58 0.24 -28.58
C ASN A 534 0.21 0.34 -27.90
N VAL A 535 -0.28 1.55 -27.60
CA VAL A 535 -1.59 1.76 -26.96
C VAL A 535 -2.40 2.74 -27.81
N VAL A 536 -3.61 2.34 -28.18
CA VAL A 536 -4.53 3.20 -28.92
C VAL A 536 -5.57 3.78 -27.96
N LYS A 537 -5.70 5.10 -27.94
CA LYS A 537 -6.83 5.76 -27.29
C LYS A 537 -8.05 5.63 -28.21
N ALA A 538 -9.01 4.80 -27.81
CA ALA A 538 -10.22 4.52 -28.57
C ALA A 538 -11.45 5.06 -27.86
N LEU A 539 -12.39 5.64 -28.62
CA LEU A 539 -13.74 5.90 -28.10
C LEU A 539 -14.59 4.64 -28.27
N VAL A 540 -15.00 4.05 -27.15
CA VAL A 540 -15.88 2.87 -27.12
C VAL A 540 -17.17 3.19 -26.37
N ASN A 541 -18.27 2.56 -26.77
CA ASN A 541 -19.59 2.88 -26.21
C ASN A 541 -19.99 1.87 -25.12
N TYR A 542 -19.94 2.33 -23.86
CA TYR A 542 -20.49 1.61 -22.70
C TYR A 542 -21.98 1.88 -22.55
N LEU A 543 -22.65 1.04 -21.76
CA LEU A 543 -24.01 1.32 -21.29
C LEU A 543 -24.02 2.63 -20.51
N ARG A 544 -24.92 3.55 -20.85
CA ARG A 544 -25.14 4.78 -20.09
C ARG A 544 -25.80 4.42 -18.74
N PRO A 545 -25.20 4.79 -17.60
CA PRO A 545 -25.84 4.62 -16.30
C PRO A 545 -27.17 5.41 -16.27
N HIS A 546 -28.25 4.79 -15.82
CA HIS A 546 -29.55 5.44 -15.71
C HIS A 546 -30.38 4.77 -14.60
N GLU A 547 -31.04 5.57 -13.76
CA GLU A 547 -31.87 5.08 -12.65
C GLU A 547 -33.04 4.18 -13.10
N ARG A 548 -33.50 4.29 -14.36
CA ARG A 548 -34.62 3.49 -14.88
C ARG A 548 -34.32 1.98 -14.86
N TRP A 549 -33.03 1.60 -14.79
CA TRP A 549 -32.58 0.22 -14.68
C TRP A 549 -32.89 -0.43 -13.33
N LEU A 550 -33.22 0.37 -12.31
CA LEU A 550 -33.67 -0.12 -11.02
C LEU A 550 -35.10 -0.67 -11.06
N THR A 551 -35.91 -0.24 -12.04
CA THR A 551 -37.35 -0.57 -12.11
C THR A 551 -37.75 -1.23 -13.43
N ILE A 552 -36.97 -1.07 -14.50
CA ILE A 552 -37.23 -1.64 -15.82
C ILE A 552 -35.95 -2.29 -16.33
N LYS A 553 -35.99 -3.57 -16.63
CA LYS A 553 -34.84 -4.30 -17.18
C LYS A 553 -34.49 -3.77 -18.59
N PRO A 554 -33.20 -3.61 -18.91
CA PRO A 554 -32.76 -3.33 -20.28
C PRO A 554 -33.29 -4.35 -21.29
N TYR A 555 -33.67 -3.88 -22.48
CA TYR A 555 -34.12 -4.73 -23.58
C TYR A 555 -33.79 -4.15 -24.96
N GLN A 556 -33.68 -5.04 -25.93
CA GLN A 556 -33.61 -4.77 -27.37
C GLN A 556 -34.52 -5.73 -28.13
N ILE A 557 -35.37 -5.19 -28.99
CA ILE A 557 -36.31 -5.93 -29.84
C ILE A 557 -35.70 -6.07 -31.24
N VAL A 558 -35.64 -7.30 -31.74
CA VAL A 558 -35.21 -7.63 -33.09
C VAL A 558 -36.40 -8.14 -33.89
N GLY A 559 -36.70 -7.47 -35.00
CA GLY A 559 -37.83 -7.81 -35.88
C GLY A 559 -38.88 -6.70 -35.93
N THR A 560 -40.13 -7.09 -36.18
CA THR A 560 -41.26 -6.15 -36.26
C THR A 560 -41.55 -5.55 -34.89
N LEU A 561 -41.62 -4.23 -34.83
CA LEU A 561 -41.83 -3.49 -33.58
C LEU A 561 -43.33 -3.50 -33.22
N PRO A 562 -43.74 -3.95 -32.03
CA PRO A 562 -45.12 -3.80 -31.58
C PRO A 562 -45.50 -2.32 -31.47
N GLU A 563 -46.76 -1.99 -31.77
CA GLU A 563 -47.24 -0.61 -31.75
C GLU A 563 -47.08 0.02 -30.36
N GLY A 564 -46.42 1.19 -30.28
CA GLY A 564 -46.20 1.92 -29.03
C GLY A 564 -44.95 1.53 -28.22
N LEU A 565 -44.16 0.54 -28.63
CA LEU A 565 -42.90 0.18 -27.96
C LEU A 565 -41.69 0.81 -28.64
N SER A 566 -40.71 1.30 -27.86
CA SER A 566 -39.39 1.64 -28.38
C SER A 566 -38.62 0.37 -28.74
N ARG A 567 -37.83 0.39 -29.82
CA ARG A 567 -37.03 -0.77 -30.26
C ARG A 567 -36.04 -1.27 -29.21
N GLN A 568 -35.54 -0.36 -28.40
CA GLN A 568 -34.69 -0.67 -27.26
C GLN A 568 -34.94 0.40 -26.21
N ASN A 569 -34.72 0.06 -24.94
CA ASN A 569 -34.63 1.08 -23.90
C ASN A 569 -33.19 1.44 -23.59
N VAL A 570 -32.15 0.75 -24.08
CA VAL A 570 -30.74 1.05 -23.77
C VAL A 570 -30.18 2.26 -24.51
N ASP A 571 -29.34 3.03 -23.81
CA ASP A 571 -28.56 4.13 -24.36
C ASP A 571 -27.08 3.89 -24.12
N ALA A 572 -26.23 4.35 -25.04
CA ALA A 572 -24.80 4.23 -24.92
C ALA A 572 -24.13 5.57 -24.58
N LYS A 573 -22.99 5.52 -23.88
CA LYS A 573 -22.12 6.65 -23.61
C LYS A 573 -20.71 6.30 -24.06
N ALA A 574 -20.11 7.15 -24.89
CA ALA A 574 -18.74 6.99 -25.34
C ALA A 574 -17.76 7.31 -24.19
N TYR A 575 -16.78 6.46 -24.01
CA TYR A 575 -15.65 6.67 -23.10
C TYR A 575 -14.35 6.48 -23.87
N ALA A 576 -13.37 7.33 -23.59
CA ALA A 576 -12.02 7.14 -24.10
C ALA A 576 -11.34 6.06 -23.25
N VAL A 577 -10.96 4.96 -23.87
CA VAL A 577 -10.25 3.85 -23.23
C VAL A 577 -8.90 3.63 -23.91
N GLN A 578 -7.95 3.10 -23.15
CA GLN A 578 -6.69 2.60 -23.68
C GLN A 578 -6.90 1.16 -24.15
N VAL A 579 -6.62 0.89 -25.42
CA VAL A 579 -6.66 -0.45 -26.02
C VAL A 579 -5.25 -0.85 -26.41
N THR A 580 -4.72 -1.88 -25.76
CA THR A 580 -3.32 -2.30 -25.88
C THR A 580 -3.14 -3.26 -27.05
N ASN A 581 -2.13 -3.00 -27.89
CA ASN A 581 -1.74 -3.90 -28.97
C ASN A 581 -1.09 -5.17 -28.39
N SER A 582 -1.65 -6.32 -28.72
CA SER A 582 -1.26 -7.63 -28.21
C SER A 582 -0.34 -8.41 -29.15
N ARG A 583 0.08 -7.82 -30.27
CA ARG A 583 0.88 -8.50 -31.30
C ARG A 583 2.18 -9.11 -30.76
N ALA A 584 2.88 -8.37 -29.89
CA ALA A 584 4.14 -8.81 -29.29
C ALA A 584 3.94 -9.81 -28.13
N SER A 585 2.72 -9.96 -27.63
CA SER A 585 2.37 -10.74 -26.43
C SER A 585 1.24 -11.73 -26.69
N ILE A 586 1.05 -12.15 -27.95
CA ILE A 586 -0.11 -12.95 -28.36
C ILE A 586 -0.23 -14.27 -27.58
N ASP A 587 0.91 -14.89 -27.22
CA ASP A 587 0.98 -16.15 -26.47
C ASP A 587 0.66 -16.01 -24.97
N TRP A 588 0.52 -14.78 -24.46
CA TRP A 588 0.19 -14.53 -23.04
C TRP A 588 -1.30 -14.78 -22.75
N PHE A 589 -2.15 -14.67 -23.76
CA PHE A 589 -3.59 -14.75 -23.61
C PHE A 589 -4.06 -16.20 -23.65
N SER A 590 -4.88 -16.59 -22.67
CA SER A 590 -5.53 -17.89 -22.67
C SER A 590 -6.99 -17.81 -22.26
N LEU A 591 -7.78 -18.79 -22.72
CA LEU A 591 -9.19 -18.91 -22.38
C LEU A 591 -9.42 -19.12 -20.89
N ASP A 592 -8.53 -19.83 -20.20
CA ASP A 592 -8.67 -20.10 -18.76
C ASP A 592 -8.18 -18.95 -17.87
N LYS A 593 -7.43 -17.97 -18.41
CA LYS A 593 -6.98 -16.78 -17.66
C LYS A 593 -7.71 -15.50 -18.09
N GLN A 594 -7.49 -14.97 -19.28
CA GLN A 594 -8.16 -13.72 -19.70
C GLN A 594 -9.56 -13.96 -20.26
N GLY A 595 -9.91 -15.21 -20.60
CA GLY A 595 -11.21 -15.57 -21.19
C GLY A 595 -11.22 -15.49 -22.72
N PHE A 596 -10.14 -15.02 -23.34
CA PHE A 596 -9.99 -14.98 -24.79
C PHE A 596 -8.56 -15.41 -25.19
N GLN A 597 -8.41 -15.81 -26.44
CA GLN A 597 -7.12 -16.25 -26.97
C GLN A 597 -7.07 -16.06 -28.50
N TRP A 598 -5.97 -15.52 -29.01
CA TRP A 598 -5.67 -15.57 -30.43
C TRP A 598 -4.88 -16.83 -30.76
N ILE A 599 -5.24 -17.50 -31.84
CA ILE A 599 -4.59 -18.73 -32.28
C ILE A 599 -4.36 -18.65 -33.78
N THR A 600 -3.17 -19.05 -34.22
CA THR A 600 -2.89 -19.21 -35.65
C THR A 600 -3.62 -20.45 -36.18
N HIS A 601 -4.41 -20.23 -37.22
CA HIS A 601 -5.09 -21.27 -37.99
C HIS A 601 -4.99 -20.92 -39.47
N GLN A 602 -4.04 -21.50 -40.19
CA GLN A 602 -3.89 -21.25 -41.62
C GLN A 602 -5.10 -21.77 -42.40
N ARG A 603 -5.52 -21.03 -43.43
CA ARG A 603 -6.54 -21.48 -44.38
C ARG A 603 -6.15 -21.14 -45.82
N GLY A 604 -6.48 -22.03 -46.76
CA GLY A 604 -6.14 -21.87 -48.18
C GLY A 604 -7.20 -21.17 -49.05
N GLU A 605 -8.49 -21.21 -48.68
CA GLU A 605 -9.60 -20.72 -49.52
C GLU A 605 -10.31 -19.49 -48.96
N ILE A 606 -10.88 -18.65 -49.84
CA ILE A 606 -11.63 -17.44 -49.48
C ILE A 606 -13.08 -17.80 -49.09
N LEU A 607 -13.58 -17.23 -47.99
CA LEU A 607 -14.96 -17.37 -47.55
C LEU A 607 -15.88 -16.41 -48.32
N SER A 608 -16.34 -16.81 -49.50
CA SER A 608 -17.16 -15.95 -50.38
C SER A 608 -18.51 -16.56 -50.79
N THR A 609 -18.75 -17.83 -50.53
CA THR A 609 -20.02 -18.52 -50.84
C THR A 609 -20.62 -19.17 -49.58
N GLU A 610 -21.93 -19.42 -49.57
CA GLU A 610 -22.62 -20.09 -48.46
C GLU A 610 -22.04 -21.50 -48.21
N GLU A 611 -21.77 -22.26 -49.27
CA GLU A 611 -21.09 -23.57 -49.20
C GLU A 611 -19.72 -23.46 -48.51
N SER A 612 -18.91 -22.46 -48.88
CA SER A 612 -17.59 -22.25 -48.25
C SER A 612 -17.67 -21.86 -46.78
N ILE A 613 -18.78 -21.22 -46.34
CA ILE A 613 -19.03 -20.83 -44.95
C ILE A 613 -19.49 -22.06 -44.15
N ASP A 614 -20.35 -22.91 -44.70
CA ASP A 614 -20.80 -24.13 -44.02
C ASP A 614 -19.66 -25.12 -43.80
N GLU A 615 -18.74 -25.24 -44.77
CA GLU A 615 -17.50 -26.00 -44.60
C GLU A 615 -16.62 -25.41 -43.49
N TYR A 616 -16.50 -24.08 -43.45
CA TYR A 616 -15.75 -23.38 -42.41
C TYR A 616 -16.37 -23.52 -41.02
N VAL A 617 -17.70 -23.56 -40.91
CA VAL A 617 -18.38 -23.84 -39.64
C VAL A 617 -17.96 -25.22 -39.10
N LYS A 618 -17.93 -26.25 -39.96
CA LYS A 618 -17.48 -27.60 -39.58
C LYS A 618 -15.99 -27.64 -39.24
N GLU A 619 -15.17 -26.93 -40.01
CA GLU A 619 -13.74 -26.73 -39.75
C GLU A 619 -13.50 -26.16 -38.35
N MET A 620 -14.22 -25.09 -37.99
CA MET A 620 -14.10 -24.43 -36.68
C MET A 620 -14.68 -25.24 -35.52
N GLU A 621 -15.76 -26.00 -35.73
CA GLU A 621 -16.25 -26.95 -34.73
C GLU A 621 -15.16 -27.97 -34.37
N ASN A 622 -14.48 -28.55 -35.37
CA ASN A 622 -13.39 -29.50 -35.13
C ASN A 622 -12.16 -28.83 -34.51
N PHE A 623 -11.80 -27.63 -34.99
CA PHE A 623 -10.67 -26.87 -34.47
C PHE A 623 -10.85 -26.52 -32.99
N VAL A 624 -11.99 -25.91 -32.62
CA VAL A 624 -12.25 -25.54 -31.22
C VAL A 624 -12.34 -26.78 -30.33
N LYS A 625 -12.94 -27.86 -30.83
CA LYS A 625 -12.95 -29.15 -30.12
C LYS A 625 -11.54 -29.64 -29.80
N SER A 626 -10.62 -29.53 -30.77
CA SER A 626 -9.21 -29.90 -30.59
C SER A 626 -8.49 -28.97 -29.61
N VAL A 627 -8.62 -27.65 -29.78
CA VAL A 627 -7.95 -26.64 -28.94
C VAL A 627 -8.33 -26.81 -27.47
N LEU A 628 -9.60 -27.08 -27.19
CA LEU A 628 -10.13 -27.17 -25.83
C LEU A 628 -10.16 -28.58 -25.26
N ASN A 629 -9.72 -29.58 -26.03
CA ASN A 629 -9.89 -30.99 -25.70
C ASN A 629 -11.34 -31.32 -25.29
N ALA A 630 -12.31 -30.76 -26.02
CA ALA A 630 -13.72 -30.88 -25.72
C ALA A 630 -14.32 -32.17 -26.31
N LYS A 631 -15.41 -32.67 -25.72
CA LYS A 631 -16.16 -33.79 -26.31
C LYS A 631 -17.01 -33.34 -27.49
N VAL A 632 -17.57 -32.13 -27.39
CA VAL A 632 -18.44 -31.54 -28.40
C VAL A 632 -18.15 -30.05 -28.54
N ALA A 633 -18.14 -29.56 -29.77
CA ALA A 633 -18.24 -28.16 -30.11
C ALA A 633 -19.25 -28.03 -31.26
N LYS A 634 -20.29 -27.22 -31.09
CA LYS A 634 -21.37 -27.07 -32.07
C LYS A 634 -21.74 -25.61 -32.26
N THR A 635 -21.62 -25.14 -33.50
CA THR A 635 -22.03 -23.81 -33.91
C THR A 635 -23.55 -23.78 -34.06
N TYR A 636 -24.20 -22.79 -33.44
CA TYR A 636 -25.64 -22.58 -33.54
C TYR A 636 -26.01 -21.32 -34.30
N GLN A 637 -25.05 -20.42 -34.51
CA GLN A 637 -25.26 -19.18 -35.23
C GLN A 637 -23.92 -18.71 -35.81
N TYR A 638 -23.96 -18.10 -36.99
CA TYR A 638 -22.87 -17.28 -37.49
C TYR A 638 -23.39 -15.92 -37.93
N GLN A 639 -22.51 -14.92 -37.95
CA GLN A 639 -22.83 -13.58 -38.43
C GLN A 639 -21.66 -13.03 -39.25
N HIS A 640 -21.95 -12.67 -40.50
CA HIS A 640 -21.03 -11.89 -41.32
C HIS A 640 -21.19 -10.41 -40.96
N ARG A 641 -20.06 -9.75 -40.65
CA ARG A 641 -20.00 -8.33 -40.26
C ARG A 641 -19.08 -7.51 -41.15
N LYS A 642 -19.55 -6.36 -41.62
CA LYS A 642 -18.79 -5.39 -42.41
C LYS A 642 -18.96 -3.97 -41.86
N VAL A 643 -17.87 -3.20 -41.79
CA VAL A 643 -17.93 -1.78 -41.39
C VAL A 643 -18.74 -0.99 -42.42
N GLY A 644 -19.70 -0.17 -41.94
CA GLY A 644 -20.62 0.57 -42.80
C GLY A 644 -21.71 -0.28 -43.48
N GLY A 645 -21.87 -1.55 -43.09
CA GLY A 645 -22.94 -2.40 -43.59
C GLY A 645 -24.35 -1.91 -43.21
N ASP A 646 -25.34 -2.22 -44.05
CA ASP A 646 -26.74 -1.86 -43.81
C ASP A 646 -27.28 -2.59 -42.57
N PRO A 647 -27.75 -1.87 -41.53
CA PRO A 647 -28.36 -2.47 -40.34
C PRO A 647 -29.56 -3.39 -40.63
N ASN A 648 -30.22 -3.22 -41.78
CA ASN A 648 -31.37 -4.02 -42.19
C ASN A 648 -30.98 -5.26 -43.03
N ASN A 649 -29.72 -5.37 -43.46
CA ASN A 649 -29.25 -6.53 -44.20
C ASN A 649 -29.02 -7.70 -43.22
N LYS A 650 -29.85 -8.74 -43.35
CA LYS A 650 -29.80 -9.92 -42.49
C LYS A 650 -28.57 -10.79 -42.75
N GLN A 651 -28.00 -10.76 -43.97
CA GLN A 651 -26.82 -11.52 -44.34
C GLN A 651 -25.53 -10.85 -43.86
N ILE A 652 -25.39 -9.54 -44.09
CA ILE A 652 -24.19 -8.76 -43.71
C ILE A 652 -24.60 -7.63 -42.77
N ARG A 653 -24.24 -7.76 -41.48
CA ARG A 653 -24.56 -6.77 -40.45
C ARG A 653 -23.42 -5.76 -40.23
N PRO A 654 -23.70 -4.58 -39.67
CA PRO A 654 -22.65 -3.68 -39.21
C PRO A 654 -21.80 -4.32 -38.08
N ALA A 655 -20.55 -3.87 -37.98
CA ALA A 655 -19.71 -4.15 -36.81
C ALA A 655 -20.38 -3.59 -35.54
N SER A 656 -20.34 -4.36 -34.44
CA SER A 656 -20.92 -3.88 -33.18
C SER A 656 -20.12 -2.69 -32.65
N ASN A 657 -20.83 -1.63 -32.28
CA ASN A 657 -20.27 -0.39 -31.74
C ASN A 657 -20.55 -0.19 -30.25
N MET A 658 -21.33 -1.08 -29.62
CA MET A 658 -21.62 -1.07 -28.19
C MET A 658 -20.90 -2.25 -27.54
N ILE A 659 -20.36 -2.02 -26.34
CA ILE A 659 -19.73 -3.08 -25.56
C ILE A 659 -20.81 -4.02 -25.03
N HIS A 660 -20.61 -5.31 -25.27
CA HIS A 660 -21.54 -6.36 -24.85
C HIS A 660 -20.82 -7.68 -24.59
N ILE A 661 -21.55 -8.61 -23.97
CA ILE A 661 -21.26 -10.04 -23.96
C ILE A 661 -22.48 -10.73 -24.58
N ASP A 662 -22.27 -11.62 -25.56
CA ASP A 662 -23.35 -12.16 -26.39
C ASP A 662 -24.41 -12.94 -25.61
N MET A 663 -24.07 -13.49 -24.43
CA MET A 663 -24.99 -14.28 -23.61
C MET A 663 -24.73 -14.14 -22.11
N THR A 664 -25.78 -14.21 -21.31
CA THR A 664 -25.70 -14.36 -19.85
C THR A 664 -25.63 -15.84 -19.44
N PRO A 665 -25.28 -16.18 -18.18
CA PRO A 665 -25.29 -17.56 -17.70
C PRO A 665 -26.62 -18.28 -17.91
N LYS A 666 -27.74 -17.57 -17.73
CA LYS A 666 -29.08 -18.11 -17.94
C LYS A 666 -29.28 -18.50 -19.40
N SER A 667 -29.10 -17.56 -20.32
CA SER A 667 -29.28 -17.82 -21.76
C SER A 667 -28.28 -18.82 -22.30
N SER A 668 -27.08 -18.88 -21.71
CA SER A 668 -26.05 -19.85 -22.06
C SER A 668 -26.47 -21.29 -21.73
N ARG A 669 -27.10 -21.50 -20.56
CA ARG A 669 -27.64 -22.80 -20.16
C ARG A 669 -28.83 -23.20 -21.04
N ASP A 670 -29.75 -22.26 -21.26
CA ASP A 670 -30.92 -22.48 -22.13
C ASP A 670 -30.47 -22.84 -23.55
N ARG A 671 -29.44 -22.17 -24.08
CA ARG A 671 -28.86 -22.45 -25.40
C ARG A 671 -28.23 -23.84 -25.47
N ALA A 672 -27.50 -24.26 -24.43
CA ALA A 672 -26.91 -25.59 -24.38
C ALA A 672 -27.98 -26.69 -24.39
N LEU A 673 -29.05 -26.52 -23.62
CA LEU A 673 -30.19 -27.46 -23.61
C LEU A 673 -30.93 -27.49 -24.96
N GLN A 674 -31.10 -26.35 -25.63
CA GLN A 674 -31.73 -26.28 -26.95
C GLN A 674 -30.91 -26.99 -28.03
N GLN A 675 -29.58 -26.93 -27.96
CA GLN A 675 -28.71 -27.58 -28.94
C GLN A 675 -28.55 -29.08 -28.73
N PHE A 676 -28.74 -29.55 -27.50
CA PHE A 676 -28.60 -30.96 -27.14
C PHE A 676 -29.78 -31.45 -26.29
N PRO A 677 -31.03 -31.40 -26.81
CA PRO A 677 -32.22 -31.77 -26.06
C PRO A 677 -32.18 -33.23 -25.58
N GLU A 678 -31.48 -34.11 -26.29
CA GLU A 678 -31.30 -35.52 -25.95
C GLU A 678 -30.46 -35.74 -24.68
N LEU A 679 -29.60 -34.78 -24.32
CA LEU A 679 -28.78 -34.86 -23.10
C LEU A 679 -29.56 -34.38 -21.87
N GLY A 680 -30.58 -33.53 -22.05
CA GLY A 680 -31.39 -32.95 -20.97
C GLY A 680 -30.51 -32.37 -19.86
N ASP A 681 -30.93 -32.53 -18.60
CA ASP A 681 -30.20 -32.00 -17.42
C ASP A 681 -28.80 -32.59 -17.23
N LYS A 682 -28.42 -33.66 -17.94
CA LYS A 682 -27.07 -34.21 -17.84
C LYS A 682 -26.02 -33.22 -18.35
N ILE A 683 -26.38 -32.36 -19.30
CA ILE A 683 -25.47 -31.33 -19.82
C ILE A 683 -25.05 -30.34 -18.72
N LEU A 684 -25.96 -30.04 -17.79
CA LEU A 684 -25.73 -29.10 -16.69
C LEU A 684 -24.78 -29.64 -15.61
N LYS A 685 -24.44 -30.94 -15.65
CA LYS A 685 -23.47 -31.58 -14.75
C LYS A 685 -22.03 -31.48 -15.26
N GLY A 686 -21.82 -31.17 -16.54
CA GLY A 686 -20.50 -31.00 -17.15
C GLY A 686 -20.10 -29.53 -17.28
N ARG A 687 -18.85 -29.26 -17.69
CA ARG A 687 -18.41 -27.91 -18.04
C ARG A 687 -19.06 -27.48 -19.35
N ILE A 688 -19.87 -26.43 -19.30
CA ILE A 688 -20.49 -25.79 -20.45
C ILE A 688 -19.74 -24.50 -20.75
N ARG A 689 -19.30 -24.34 -21.99
CA ARG A 689 -18.77 -23.08 -22.51
C ARG A 689 -19.62 -22.58 -23.68
N ILE A 690 -19.98 -21.31 -23.65
CA ILE A 690 -20.50 -20.58 -24.82
C ILE A 690 -19.39 -19.68 -25.32
N MET A 691 -19.05 -19.81 -26.60
CA MET A 691 -17.91 -19.14 -27.18
C MET A 691 -18.24 -18.49 -28.51
N SER A 692 -17.57 -17.37 -28.77
CA SER A 692 -17.52 -16.74 -30.09
C SER A 692 -16.16 -17.03 -30.74
N VAL A 693 -16.17 -17.40 -32.02
CA VAL A 693 -14.98 -17.51 -32.87
C VAL A 693 -15.04 -16.36 -33.85
N TRP A 694 -14.08 -15.45 -33.75
CA TRP A 694 -14.01 -14.28 -34.59
C TRP A 694 -12.82 -14.36 -35.54
N ARG A 695 -13.06 -14.17 -36.84
CA ARG A 695 -12.05 -14.21 -37.89
C ARG A 695 -12.22 -13.05 -38.88
N PRO A 696 -11.14 -12.33 -39.24
CA PRO A 696 -11.12 -11.47 -40.43
C PRO A 696 -11.32 -12.31 -41.70
N LEU A 697 -12.18 -11.89 -42.63
CA LEU A 697 -12.21 -12.54 -43.94
C LEU A 697 -10.98 -12.19 -44.78
N PHE A 698 -10.40 -11.02 -44.52
CA PHE A 698 -9.22 -10.50 -45.16
C PHE A 698 -8.41 -9.71 -44.15
N GLY A 699 -7.09 -9.66 -44.31
CA GLY A 699 -6.25 -8.80 -43.49
C GLY A 699 -5.01 -8.30 -44.24
N PRO A 700 -4.17 -7.50 -43.58
CA PRO A 700 -4.31 -7.06 -42.18
C PRO A 700 -5.54 -6.14 -41.97
N ILE A 701 -6.20 -6.25 -40.80
CA ILE A 701 -7.20 -5.27 -40.37
C ILE A 701 -6.51 -4.09 -39.70
N ASP A 702 -6.59 -2.92 -40.35
CA ASP A 702 -5.98 -1.67 -39.88
C ASP A 702 -7.00 -0.55 -39.59
N ASP A 703 -8.29 -0.76 -39.90
CA ASP A 703 -9.34 0.26 -39.78
C ASP A 703 -10.19 0.10 -38.51
N TYR A 704 -10.72 -1.11 -38.25
CA TYR A 704 -11.75 -1.36 -37.24
C TYR A 704 -11.60 -2.69 -36.49
N PRO A 705 -10.45 -2.96 -35.83
CA PRO A 705 -10.19 -4.23 -35.15
C PRO A 705 -11.21 -4.52 -34.03
N LEU A 706 -11.23 -5.76 -33.57
CA LEU A 706 -12.04 -6.17 -32.42
C LEU A 706 -11.21 -5.99 -31.14
N ALA A 707 -11.75 -5.20 -30.20
CA ALA A 707 -11.22 -5.09 -28.85
C ALA A 707 -11.94 -6.08 -27.93
N VAL A 708 -11.16 -6.73 -27.08
CA VAL A 708 -11.61 -7.67 -26.04
C VAL A 708 -11.10 -7.20 -24.68
N CYS A 709 -11.96 -7.28 -23.67
CA CYS A 709 -11.63 -6.90 -22.31
C CYS A 709 -11.16 -8.12 -21.50
N ASP A 710 -10.09 -7.98 -20.74
CA ASP A 710 -9.63 -8.99 -19.80
C ASP A 710 -10.72 -9.29 -18.76
N SER A 711 -11.25 -10.52 -18.78
CA SER A 711 -12.34 -10.92 -17.89
C SER A 711 -11.98 -10.82 -16.41
N GLU A 712 -10.69 -10.83 -16.05
CA GLU A 712 -10.24 -10.65 -14.65
C GLU A 712 -10.40 -9.20 -14.16
N THR A 713 -10.63 -8.26 -15.09
CA THR A 713 -10.84 -6.84 -14.78
C THR A 713 -12.29 -6.41 -14.76
N VAL A 714 -13.22 -7.32 -15.08
CA VAL A 714 -14.66 -7.06 -15.20
C VAL A 714 -15.36 -7.57 -13.95
N ALA A 715 -15.85 -6.67 -13.12
CA ALA A 715 -16.61 -7.04 -11.92
C ALA A 715 -18.05 -7.40 -12.27
N LYS A 716 -18.71 -8.14 -11.39
CA LYS A 716 -20.11 -8.55 -11.59
C LYS A 716 -21.03 -7.33 -11.68
N GLU A 717 -20.73 -6.28 -10.94
CA GLU A 717 -21.48 -5.02 -10.86
C GLU A 717 -21.34 -4.20 -12.15
N ASP A 718 -20.30 -4.46 -12.95
CA ASP A 718 -20.12 -3.81 -14.25
C ASP A 718 -21.08 -4.38 -15.31
N LEU A 719 -21.75 -5.51 -15.02
CA LEU A 719 -22.56 -6.26 -15.98
C LEU A 719 -24.06 -6.08 -15.71
N VAL A 720 -24.79 -5.61 -16.72
CA VAL A 720 -26.24 -5.40 -16.66
C VAL A 720 -26.94 -6.32 -17.66
N GLU A 721 -27.82 -7.19 -17.15
CA GLU A 721 -28.58 -8.13 -17.98
C GLU A 721 -29.56 -7.38 -18.88
N SER A 722 -29.53 -7.67 -20.19
CA SER A 722 -30.40 -7.07 -21.18
C SER A 722 -31.13 -8.14 -21.99
N ASP A 723 -32.45 -8.04 -22.03
CA ASP A 723 -33.29 -8.93 -22.83
C ASP A 723 -33.11 -8.64 -24.33
N HIS A 724 -33.00 -9.70 -25.10
CA HIS A 724 -32.91 -9.66 -26.56
C HIS A 724 -34.11 -10.44 -27.11
N ILE A 725 -35.13 -9.69 -27.53
CA ILE A 725 -36.46 -10.22 -27.83
C ILE A 725 -36.59 -10.39 -29.35
N PHE A 726 -36.75 -11.63 -29.80
CA PHE A 726 -37.05 -11.99 -31.18
C PHE A 726 -38.54 -12.36 -31.30
N PRO A 727 -39.12 -12.46 -32.51
CA PRO A 727 -40.54 -12.80 -32.68
C PRO A 727 -40.92 -14.14 -32.04
N ASP A 728 -40.01 -15.11 -32.07
CA ASP A 728 -40.30 -16.50 -31.71
C ASP A 728 -39.57 -16.97 -30.43
N PHE A 729 -38.64 -16.17 -29.87
CA PHE A 729 -37.93 -16.51 -28.64
C PHE A 729 -37.29 -15.27 -27.98
N GLN A 730 -36.97 -15.38 -26.69
CA GLN A 730 -36.23 -14.38 -25.94
C GLN A 730 -34.88 -14.95 -25.49
N SER A 731 -33.82 -14.17 -25.67
CA SER A 731 -32.47 -14.43 -25.14
C SER A 731 -32.06 -13.27 -24.23
N GLU A 732 -30.95 -13.40 -23.53
CA GLU A 732 -30.41 -12.36 -22.65
C GLU A 732 -28.90 -12.21 -22.90
N THR A 733 -28.46 -10.95 -22.97
CA THR A 733 -27.07 -10.52 -23.18
C THR A 733 -26.60 -9.68 -22.00
N TYR A 734 -25.31 -9.41 -21.87
CA TYR A 734 -24.85 -8.35 -20.95
C TYR A 734 -24.54 -7.07 -21.72
N CYS A 735 -25.09 -5.96 -21.24
CA CYS A 735 -24.54 -4.63 -21.45
C CYS A 735 -23.52 -4.35 -20.33
N VAL A 736 -22.53 -3.48 -20.60
CA VAL A 736 -21.42 -3.25 -19.67
C VAL A 736 -21.37 -1.77 -19.26
N LEU A 737 -21.33 -1.51 -17.96
CA LEU A 737 -21.10 -0.19 -17.37
C LEU A 737 -19.61 0.16 -17.43
N HIS A 738 -19.28 1.44 -17.51
CA HIS A 738 -17.88 1.86 -17.55
C HIS A 738 -17.20 1.70 -16.20
N ASN A 739 -16.02 1.05 -16.20
CA ASN A 739 -15.13 0.93 -15.04
C ASN A 739 -13.69 1.20 -15.49
N ASN A 740 -12.95 2.03 -14.74
CA ASN A 740 -11.56 2.37 -15.05
C ASN A 740 -10.60 1.17 -14.94
N ARG A 741 -11.02 0.09 -14.28
CA ARG A 741 -10.22 -1.15 -14.16
C ARG A 741 -10.20 -1.98 -15.45
N HIS A 742 -11.17 -1.80 -16.35
CA HIS A 742 -11.28 -2.57 -17.58
C HIS A 742 -10.01 -2.44 -18.42
N ARG A 743 -9.31 -3.56 -18.65
CA ARG A 743 -8.12 -3.62 -19.52
C ARG A 743 -8.50 -4.18 -20.88
N TRP A 744 -8.35 -3.36 -21.91
CA TRP A 744 -8.74 -3.67 -23.29
C TRP A 744 -7.54 -4.03 -24.15
N TYR A 745 -7.72 -5.03 -25.00
CA TYR A 745 -6.68 -5.57 -25.87
C TYR A 745 -7.20 -5.74 -27.29
N TYR A 746 -6.33 -5.58 -28.28
CA TYR A 746 -6.58 -5.90 -29.67
C TYR A 746 -5.32 -6.46 -30.32
N LEU A 747 -5.47 -7.11 -31.48
CA LEU A 747 -4.34 -7.63 -32.25
C LEU A 747 -4.10 -6.74 -33.48
N SER A 748 -3.01 -5.97 -33.47
CA SER A 748 -2.68 -5.04 -34.57
C SER A 748 -2.32 -5.76 -35.86
N GLY A 749 -2.97 -5.42 -36.97
CA GLY A 749 -2.73 -6.03 -38.28
C GLY A 749 -3.23 -7.48 -38.37
N GLN A 750 -4.28 -7.85 -37.63
CA GLN A 750 -4.79 -9.23 -37.59
C GLN A 750 -5.13 -9.74 -38.99
N THR A 751 -4.63 -10.92 -39.34
CA THR A 751 -4.86 -11.54 -40.66
C THR A 751 -5.95 -12.61 -40.60
N SER A 752 -6.39 -13.10 -41.77
CA SER A 752 -7.35 -14.21 -41.86
C SER A 752 -6.81 -15.53 -41.32
N ASP A 753 -5.50 -15.67 -41.18
CA ASP A 753 -4.86 -16.86 -40.58
C ASP A 753 -4.88 -16.82 -39.04
N GLU A 754 -5.46 -15.79 -38.44
CA GLU A 754 -5.49 -15.59 -36.99
C GLU A 754 -6.93 -15.54 -36.50
N VAL A 755 -7.30 -16.52 -35.67
CA VAL A 755 -8.64 -16.61 -35.09
C VAL A 755 -8.62 -16.15 -33.64
N LEU A 756 -9.63 -15.39 -33.25
CA LEU A 756 -9.84 -14.97 -31.87
C LEU A 756 -10.98 -15.80 -31.27
N LEU A 757 -10.67 -16.54 -30.22
CA LEU A 757 -11.64 -17.25 -29.40
C LEU A 757 -12.05 -16.37 -28.22
N ILE A 758 -13.35 -16.22 -27.97
CA ILE A 758 -13.90 -15.34 -26.92
C ILE A 758 -14.88 -16.15 -26.07
N THR A 759 -14.66 -16.17 -24.76
CA THR A 759 -15.59 -16.81 -23.81
C THR A 759 -16.74 -15.87 -23.48
N ASN A 760 -17.96 -16.23 -23.88
CA ASN A 760 -19.17 -15.53 -23.45
C ASN A 760 -19.68 -16.05 -22.10
N TYR A 761 -19.51 -17.35 -21.85
CA TYR A 761 -19.80 -17.99 -20.58
C TYR A 761 -18.97 -19.26 -20.43
N ASP A 762 -18.42 -19.48 -19.24
CA ASP A 762 -17.81 -20.74 -18.84
C ASP A 762 -18.37 -21.14 -17.47
N SER A 763 -19.00 -22.30 -17.37
CA SER A 763 -19.65 -22.73 -16.13
C SER A 763 -18.67 -23.09 -15.00
N GLU A 764 -17.40 -23.35 -15.31
CA GLU A 764 -16.38 -23.70 -14.31
C GLU A 764 -15.63 -22.46 -13.81
N THR A 765 -15.17 -21.60 -14.73
CA THR A 765 -14.38 -20.40 -14.37
C THR A 765 -15.26 -19.16 -14.18
N ASN A 766 -16.53 -19.21 -14.57
CA ASN A 766 -17.48 -18.08 -14.59
C ASN A 766 -16.99 -16.88 -15.43
N LYS A 767 -16.01 -17.10 -16.33
CA LYS A 767 -15.43 -16.05 -17.19
C LYS A 767 -16.39 -15.64 -18.30
N ARG A 768 -16.30 -14.35 -18.65
CA ARG A 768 -17.16 -13.65 -19.61
C ARG A 768 -16.36 -12.46 -20.14
N VAL A 769 -16.27 -12.32 -21.46
CA VAL A 769 -15.40 -11.32 -22.09
C VAL A 769 -16.24 -10.26 -22.80
N PRO A 770 -16.30 -9.02 -22.26
CA PRO A 770 -16.79 -7.88 -23.00
C PRO A 770 -15.98 -7.65 -24.26
N HIS A 771 -16.65 -7.38 -25.38
CA HIS A 771 -15.99 -7.10 -26.64
C HIS A 771 -16.75 -6.07 -27.48
N THR A 772 -16.01 -5.35 -28.33
CA THR A 772 -16.57 -4.34 -29.24
C THR A 772 -15.60 -4.05 -30.38
N GLY A 773 -16.10 -3.53 -31.50
CA GLY A 773 -15.22 -2.96 -32.52
C GLY A 773 -14.89 -1.50 -32.20
N PHE A 774 -13.69 -1.04 -32.55
CA PHE A 774 -13.31 0.36 -32.40
C PHE A 774 -12.57 0.87 -33.64
N LYS A 775 -12.65 2.18 -33.88
CA LYS A 775 -12.00 2.83 -35.03
C LYS A 775 -10.55 3.13 -34.69
N MET A 776 -9.61 2.73 -35.55
CA MET A 776 -8.20 3.10 -35.45
C MET A 776 -7.99 4.58 -35.84
N PRO A 777 -7.13 5.34 -35.13
CA PRO A 777 -6.80 6.71 -35.52
C PRO A 777 -6.24 6.83 -36.95
N SER A 778 -5.48 5.82 -37.41
CA SER A 778 -4.89 5.74 -38.76
C SER A 778 -5.88 5.32 -39.86
N SER A 779 -7.15 5.05 -39.53
CA SER A 779 -8.13 4.43 -40.45
C SER A 779 -8.44 5.25 -41.72
N GLU A 780 -8.13 6.55 -41.77
CA GLU A 780 -8.33 7.42 -42.93
C GLU A 780 -7.45 7.06 -44.14
N GLN A 781 -6.43 6.22 -43.96
CA GLN A 781 -5.49 5.80 -45.00
C GLN A 781 -5.74 4.37 -45.54
N THR A 782 -6.80 3.70 -45.08
CA THR A 782 -7.07 2.29 -45.41
C THR A 782 -7.84 2.14 -46.72
N THR A 783 -7.39 1.23 -47.59
CA THR A 783 -8.03 0.97 -48.90
C THR A 783 -9.13 -0.09 -48.83
N ARG A 784 -9.21 -0.85 -47.73
CA ARG A 784 -10.18 -1.92 -47.53
C ARG A 784 -10.77 -1.85 -46.11
N VAL A 785 -12.09 -1.81 -46.03
CA VAL A 785 -12.81 -1.81 -44.75
C VAL A 785 -12.90 -3.21 -44.15
N ARG A 786 -12.90 -3.31 -42.81
CA ARG A 786 -13.05 -4.59 -42.11
C ARG A 786 -14.28 -5.36 -42.59
N GLU A 787 -14.03 -6.64 -42.84
CA GLU A 787 -15.02 -7.67 -43.09
C GLU A 787 -14.63 -8.93 -42.30
N SER A 788 -15.55 -9.48 -41.52
CA SER A 788 -15.26 -10.52 -40.52
C SER A 788 -16.42 -11.50 -40.34
N LEU A 789 -16.12 -12.73 -39.97
CA LEU A 789 -17.09 -13.75 -39.61
C LEU A 789 -17.02 -14.05 -38.12
N GLU A 790 -18.18 -14.10 -37.48
CA GLU A 790 -18.34 -14.40 -36.05
C GLU A 790 -19.22 -15.63 -35.89
N LEU A 791 -18.65 -16.76 -35.48
CA LEU A 791 -19.39 -17.99 -35.15
C LEU A 791 -19.70 -18.00 -33.66
N ARG A 792 -20.87 -18.48 -33.28
CA ARG A 792 -21.26 -18.71 -31.88
C ARG A 792 -21.55 -20.19 -31.66
N MET A 793 -20.94 -20.75 -30.63
CA MET A 793 -20.94 -22.19 -30.41
C MET A 793 -21.11 -22.58 -28.95
N VAL A 794 -21.69 -23.77 -28.76
CA VAL A 794 -21.73 -24.49 -27.48
C VAL A 794 -20.59 -25.50 -27.46
N VAL A 795 -19.80 -25.50 -26.39
CA VAL A 795 -18.67 -26.42 -26.20
C VAL A 795 -18.84 -27.16 -24.86
N LEU A 796 -18.69 -28.48 -24.88
CA LEU A 796 -18.92 -29.37 -23.73
C LEU A 796 -17.65 -30.19 -23.42
N GLY A 797 -17.24 -30.16 -22.15
CA GLY A 797 -16.06 -30.88 -21.62
C GLY A 797 -16.27 -32.38 -21.36
#